data_AF-A0A2N1HNH9-F1
#
_entry.id   AF-A0A2N1HNH9-F1
#
_cell.length_a   1.000
_cell.length_b   1.000
_cell.length_c   1.000
_cell.angle_alpha   90.00
_cell.angle_beta   90.00
_cell.angle_gamma   90.00
#
_symmetry.space_group_name_H-M   'P 1'
#
loop_
_entity.id
_entity.type
_entity.pdbx_description
1 polymer ?
#
loop_
_entity_poly.entity_id
_entity_poly.type
_entity_poly.pdbx_seq_one_letter_code
_entity_poly.pdbx_strand_id
1 'polypeptide(L)'
;MNKFQLRSLLAISLACVSNMSLSEDIELYVSEKVREAGKSTKVLIIFDNSGSMGAVSDELPRFDPLEEYLAEGASHAYNDEATYFNKGGADDSSSIPTSPSDARRFLAEINSCEASKQILATQGFYNGRIREYSFKGNKGTWNEVPDNNGLNIEVLDCEDDAYKLVDGVNVGSTENATGLPKGYPVNFKGNKGSPEYHTTDEGTSTVDWSSGGYVTLYTAKYLRYYYGQSVSEVPTSRLQSAQNSITSVINSTPSIDFGIEVFNYNKGDGDSDGNGGRIAQGITEMTTANKASLLDIINNQVSADTWTPLCESVYEASQYFAGKPVEFGDDDINIGGSYQKNKPPMDTNVVTDGNYNTPFTKCSSSVSHIILITDGVPTNDFGADAKIEGLTSKAPKVGDVCTLEDVTFSGERYTLDGSNSYLPALAGWMSNYDINLTHDGKQTVITHTIGFSEGAAQAIELLKETAKQGQGKFIEAKNGSQLTHAITGILNQLPPSTSSLTSASVAANNLDRTQTLDSVYFSLFEPQIGSRWQGNLKKYKAKDGEIVGYGSDSNVCSADNTDAPVWDVASWFTDDKTTTRKFYMDAGVGTLVDFNRANLETAFTDATGLAKELGVLGLEDDNGNSIESANIDQQISWAKGLDVDDEDNDGSYVDMREDAFADPLHSKPLVVNYGETYGIRVVVGTNAGALHMFEDSGTTVKENWAFLPKELVHNIKSLRDNYTSANKVYGIDGEITLHLNDIKGDGKIDGDDTAWLFFGLRRGGNSYYGVDISDPTAPKLMWRIDNTSTGFGELGQSWSQPKVGYSKLNTSGYTASPVLFIGGGYDTNKDYLGLGSEDEKGRAIYMLDAKTGALLWSMAPADATTIFSGTDSIPSTIGLLDSSGDGLVDRLYAGDTGGNVWRVDMPGADKTKFSVFKLASFGSETDDLHDQRFFYEPTIVRTFISETVETTVSDGNGGTETITVHQEIPYDAVLIGSGDRSNPLGKDTKDTLYMIKDNYIVSQTFSGITIPPTPTAFTKTNLYNYTNNPFSKTMTTQEEETLQVAVSAQSGWYMDLLQSGEKNSASGLVINGIAYFTTYTPAVLSGLVDCKPPEGSGNLYAVDLVLGVSKHLVKTDVRENDDRVIKINDEWLGSPTLIVLPEDDGDITTKDDGKGDIIVGDGVIPVGFDLSTSRNYLYRTEQQ
;
A
#
# COMPACT_ATOMS: atom_id res chain seq x y z
N MET A 1 -46.80 -32.49 -0.23
CA MET A 1 -46.17 -31.17 -0.03
C MET A 1 -45.54 -30.76 -1.35
N ASN A 2 -45.97 -29.63 -1.91
CA ASN A 2 -45.82 -29.31 -3.33
C ASN A 2 -44.46 -28.65 -3.65
N LYS A 3 -43.87 -29.07 -4.78
CA LYS A 3 -42.64 -28.52 -5.40
C LYS A 3 -42.66 -26.99 -5.62
N PHE A 4 -43.83 -26.37 -5.56
CA PHE A 4 -43.99 -24.91 -5.66
C PHE A 4 -43.54 -24.18 -4.39
N GLN A 5 -43.81 -24.75 -3.20
CA GLN A 5 -43.31 -24.18 -1.95
C GLN A 5 -41.78 -24.34 -1.82
N LEU A 6 -41.21 -25.43 -2.35
CA LEU A 6 -39.78 -25.66 -2.37
C LEU A 6 -39.02 -24.68 -3.29
N ARG A 7 -39.62 -24.29 -4.43
CA ARG A 7 -39.05 -23.31 -5.36
C ARG A 7 -39.20 -21.86 -4.88
N SER A 8 -40.30 -21.53 -4.20
CA SER A 8 -40.46 -20.21 -3.58
C SER A 8 -39.54 -20.03 -2.36
N LEU A 9 -39.27 -21.08 -1.59
CA LEU A 9 -38.26 -21.03 -0.51
C LEU A 9 -36.84 -20.87 -1.06
N LEU A 10 -36.52 -21.50 -2.20
CA LEU A 10 -35.21 -21.35 -2.87
C LEU A 10 -35.04 -19.97 -3.54
N ALA A 11 -36.12 -19.40 -4.09
CA ALA A 11 -36.10 -18.05 -4.69
C ALA A 11 -36.03 -16.95 -3.62
N ILE A 12 -36.62 -17.18 -2.43
CA ILE A 12 -36.48 -16.27 -1.28
C ILE A 12 -35.08 -16.41 -0.65
N SER A 13 -34.47 -17.61 -0.64
CA SER A 13 -33.08 -17.76 -0.18
C SER A 13 -32.06 -17.15 -1.15
N LEU A 14 -32.34 -17.11 -2.46
CA LEU A 14 -31.49 -16.44 -3.46
C LEU A 14 -31.71 -14.91 -3.52
N ALA A 15 -32.86 -14.39 -3.09
CA ALA A 15 -33.12 -12.95 -3.01
C ALA A 15 -32.63 -12.31 -1.70
N CYS A 16 -32.20 -13.10 -0.72
CA CYS A 16 -31.63 -12.63 0.55
C CYS A 16 -30.10 -12.68 0.60
N VAL A 17 -29.42 -13.03 -0.50
CA VAL A 17 -27.97 -12.83 -0.62
C VAL A 17 -27.76 -11.40 -1.15
N SER A 18 -28.01 -10.43 -0.29
CA SER A 18 -27.46 -9.08 -0.43
C SER A 18 -25.95 -9.18 -0.67
N ASN A 19 -25.38 -8.26 -1.47
CA ASN A 19 -23.94 -8.06 -1.61
C ASN A 19 -23.27 -8.21 -0.23
N MET A 20 -22.64 -9.36 0.02
CA MET A 20 -21.95 -9.61 1.28
C MET A 20 -20.61 -8.90 1.17
N SER A 21 -20.51 -7.71 1.75
CA SER A 21 -19.24 -7.07 1.98
C SER A 21 -18.54 -7.83 3.10
N LEU A 22 -17.37 -8.38 2.79
CA LEU A 22 -16.46 -8.96 3.77
C LEU A 22 -15.43 -7.89 4.10
N SER A 23 -15.15 -7.69 5.38
CA SER A 23 -14.07 -6.81 5.83
C SER A 23 -12.73 -7.44 5.55
N GLU A 24 -11.77 -6.63 5.09
CA GLU A 24 -10.39 -7.05 4.91
C GLU A 24 -9.42 -6.10 5.62
N ASP A 25 -8.35 -6.63 6.18
CA ASP A 25 -7.34 -5.83 6.89
C ASP A 25 -6.52 -4.94 5.95
N ILE A 26 -6.62 -5.16 4.63
CA ILE A 26 -6.01 -4.33 3.59
C ILE A 26 -6.89 -3.16 3.12
N GLU A 27 -8.09 -2.99 3.66
CA GLU A 27 -8.99 -1.88 3.28
C GLU A 27 -8.36 -0.50 3.45
N LEU A 28 -7.44 -0.36 4.42
CA LEU A 28 -6.64 0.86 4.62
C LEU A 28 -5.83 1.25 3.38
N TYR A 29 -5.47 0.27 2.55
CA TYR A 29 -4.50 0.41 1.47
C TYR A 29 -5.13 0.38 0.07
N VAL A 30 -6.28 -0.27 -0.13
CA VAL A 30 -6.86 -0.54 -1.47
C VAL A 30 -8.29 0.01 -1.65
N SER A 31 -8.79 0.83 -0.72
CA SER A 31 -10.21 1.24 -0.74
C SER A 31 -10.65 1.84 -2.09
N GLU A 32 -11.92 1.62 -2.43
CA GLU A 32 -12.56 2.14 -3.66
C GLU A 32 -12.53 3.67 -3.78
N LYS A 33 -12.23 4.39 -2.68
CA LYS A 33 -11.98 5.83 -2.65
C LYS A 33 -10.53 6.23 -2.98
N VAL A 34 -9.56 5.33 -2.75
CA VAL A 34 -8.19 5.46 -3.28
C VAL A 34 -8.22 5.25 -4.81
N ARG A 35 -9.13 4.42 -5.33
CA ARG A 35 -9.42 4.28 -6.77
C ARG A 35 -9.94 5.57 -7.44
N GLU A 36 -10.58 6.48 -6.71
CA GLU A 36 -11.06 7.78 -7.24
C GLU A 36 -9.94 8.82 -7.41
N ALA A 37 -8.75 8.58 -6.85
CA ALA A 37 -7.67 9.57 -6.78
C ALA A 37 -6.82 9.68 -8.06
N GLY A 38 -6.97 8.75 -9.01
CA GLY A 38 -6.34 8.79 -10.34
C GLY A 38 -7.04 9.78 -11.28
N LYS A 39 -6.91 11.08 -11.01
CA LYS A 39 -7.54 12.17 -11.80
C LYS A 39 -7.07 12.17 -13.26
N SER A 40 -7.96 12.59 -14.16
CA SER A 40 -7.74 12.86 -15.60
C SER A 40 -6.36 13.42 -15.93
N THR A 41 -5.78 12.92 -17.03
CA THR A 41 -4.51 13.39 -17.59
C THR A 41 -4.62 14.87 -17.98
N LYS A 42 -3.66 15.70 -17.53
CA LYS A 42 -3.65 17.16 -17.73
C LYS A 42 -2.64 17.55 -18.80
N VAL A 43 -3.09 18.26 -19.83
CA VAL A 43 -2.28 18.63 -20.99
C VAL A 43 -2.44 20.12 -21.30
N LEU A 44 -1.33 20.87 -21.33
CA LEU A 44 -1.28 22.22 -21.89
C LEU A 44 -0.73 22.17 -23.31
N ILE A 45 -1.49 22.66 -24.28
CA ILE A 45 -1.01 22.84 -25.65
C ILE A 45 -0.44 24.24 -25.80
N ILE A 46 0.84 24.36 -26.16
CA ILE A 46 1.43 25.64 -26.54
C ILE A 46 1.38 25.74 -28.07
N PHE A 47 0.59 26.69 -28.55
CA PHE A 47 0.18 26.76 -29.95
C PHE A 47 0.81 27.96 -30.67
N ASP A 48 1.65 27.65 -31.66
CA ASP A 48 2.31 28.63 -32.50
C ASP A 48 1.33 29.40 -33.40
N ASN A 49 1.29 30.71 -33.21
CA ASN A 49 0.50 31.67 -33.98
C ASN A 49 1.39 32.73 -34.67
N SER A 50 2.64 32.37 -34.96
CA SER A 50 3.60 33.23 -35.63
C SER A 50 3.25 33.51 -37.10
N GLY A 51 3.85 34.55 -37.66
CA GLY A 51 3.63 34.94 -39.06
C GLY A 51 3.95 33.83 -40.07
N SER A 52 4.87 32.90 -39.76
CA SER A 52 5.17 31.75 -40.62
C SER A 52 4.01 30.76 -40.72
N MET A 53 3.14 30.70 -39.70
CA MET A 53 1.92 29.90 -39.72
C MET A 53 0.90 30.39 -40.76
N GLY A 54 1.08 31.61 -41.30
CA GLY A 54 0.30 32.14 -42.42
C GLY A 54 0.69 31.57 -43.79
N ALA A 55 1.81 30.82 -43.88
CA ALA A 55 2.22 30.18 -45.12
C ALA A 55 1.18 29.13 -45.57
N VAL A 56 0.95 29.06 -46.88
CA VAL A 56 -0.04 28.16 -47.48
C VAL A 56 0.67 26.99 -48.14
N SER A 57 0.27 25.77 -47.78
CA SER A 57 0.63 24.53 -48.44
C SER A 57 -0.62 23.84 -49.00
N ASP A 58 -0.42 22.97 -49.97
CA ASP A 58 -1.46 22.05 -50.41
C ASP A 58 -1.58 20.97 -49.32
N GLU A 59 -2.76 20.88 -48.70
CA GLU A 59 -3.02 19.97 -47.57
C GLU A 59 -4.28 19.15 -47.88
N LEU A 60 -4.39 17.96 -47.28
CA LEU A 60 -5.66 17.25 -47.29
C LEU A 60 -6.73 18.10 -46.60
N PRO A 61 -7.93 18.26 -47.20
CA PRO A 61 -9.05 18.93 -46.55
C PRO A 61 -9.42 18.18 -45.26
N ARG A 62 -9.97 18.87 -44.25
CA ARG A 62 -10.47 18.21 -43.03
C ARG A 62 -11.40 17.06 -43.40
N PHE A 63 -11.22 15.89 -42.77
CA PHE A 63 -12.08 14.72 -42.93
C PHE A 63 -13.56 15.11 -42.84
N ASP A 64 -14.33 14.79 -43.90
CA ASP A 64 -15.78 14.98 -43.93
C ASP A 64 -16.48 13.62 -43.82
N PRO A 65 -17.21 13.34 -42.73
CA PRO A 65 -17.96 12.11 -42.59
C PRO A 65 -19.09 11.95 -43.61
N LEU A 66 -19.46 12.99 -44.37
CA LEU A 66 -20.47 12.95 -45.45
C LEU A 66 -19.89 12.71 -46.84
N GLU A 67 -18.58 12.93 -47.06
CA GLU A 67 -17.92 12.71 -48.35
C GLU A 67 -17.60 11.22 -48.57
N GLU A 68 -17.69 10.70 -49.80
CA GLU A 68 -17.31 9.32 -50.09
C GLU A 68 -15.82 9.21 -50.47
N TYR A 69 -15.07 8.42 -49.70
CA TYR A 69 -13.65 8.11 -49.96
C TYR A 69 -13.53 6.70 -50.53
N LEU A 70 -13.29 6.59 -51.85
CA LEU A 70 -13.17 5.31 -52.55
C LEU A 70 -11.77 4.69 -52.38
N ALA A 71 -11.69 3.37 -52.40
CA ALA A 71 -10.42 2.66 -52.32
C ALA A 71 -9.59 2.76 -53.61
N GLU A 72 -8.36 3.23 -53.51
CA GLU A 72 -7.43 3.28 -54.64
C GLU A 72 -6.62 1.98 -54.75
N GLY A 73 -7.18 1.02 -55.50
CA GLY A 73 -6.56 -0.28 -55.71
C GLY A 73 -6.59 -1.20 -54.48
N ALA A 74 -5.93 -2.35 -54.58
CA ALA A 74 -6.00 -3.39 -53.55
C ALA A 74 -5.29 -3.01 -52.23
N SER A 75 -4.35 -2.07 -52.27
CA SER A 75 -3.51 -1.69 -51.13
C SER A 75 -4.21 -0.79 -50.09
N HIS A 76 -5.36 -0.19 -50.41
CA HIS A 76 -6.12 0.70 -49.52
C HIS A 76 -7.62 0.38 -49.49
N ALA A 77 -7.99 -0.85 -49.89
CA ALA A 77 -9.35 -1.38 -49.82
C ALA A 77 -9.71 -1.85 -48.40
N TYR A 78 -9.65 -0.95 -47.41
CA TYR A 78 -10.02 -1.22 -46.01
C TYR A 78 -11.47 -1.73 -45.91
N ASN A 79 -11.81 -2.50 -44.88
CA ASN A 79 -13.16 -3.05 -44.71
C ASN A 79 -14.07 -2.08 -43.94
N ASP A 80 -15.18 -1.62 -44.54
CA ASP A 80 -16.14 -0.71 -43.90
C ASP A 80 -16.85 -1.31 -42.67
N GLU A 81 -16.87 -2.63 -42.55
CA GLU A 81 -17.41 -3.33 -41.38
C GLU A 81 -16.39 -3.44 -40.24
N ALA A 82 -15.15 -2.98 -40.42
CA ALA A 82 -14.07 -3.07 -39.44
C ALA A 82 -13.67 -1.71 -38.86
N THR A 83 -13.35 -1.72 -37.57
CA THR A 83 -12.65 -0.65 -36.86
C THR A 83 -11.20 -1.07 -36.68
N TYR A 84 -10.28 -0.19 -37.04
CA TYR A 84 -8.84 -0.41 -36.90
C TYR A 84 -8.34 0.29 -35.64
N PHE A 85 -7.22 -0.15 -35.06
CA PHE A 85 -6.70 0.50 -33.85
C PHE A 85 -5.18 0.59 -33.82
N ASN A 86 -4.68 1.42 -32.91
CA ASN A 86 -3.27 1.54 -32.58
C ASN A 86 -3.08 1.74 -31.07
N LYS A 87 -2.14 1.00 -30.49
CA LYS A 87 -1.75 1.04 -29.07
C LYS A 87 -0.23 1.22 -29.04
N GLY A 88 0.27 2.30 -28.44
CA GLY A 88 1.70 2.60 -28.43
C GLY A 88 2.42 1.75 -27.39
N GLY A 89 3.44 0.95 -27.78
CA GLY A 89 4.17 0.14 -26.79
C GLY A 89 5.34 -0.70 -27.28
N ALA A 90 5.20 -1.52 -28.32
CA ALA A 90 6.18 -2.61 -28.54
C ALA A 90 7.31 -2.34 -29.58
N ASP A 91 7.17 -1.32 -30.45
CA ASP A 91 8.02 -1.21 -31.66
C ASP A 91 8.71 0.16 -31.80
N ASP A 92 8.52 1.08 -30.85
CA ASP A 92 8.86 2.52 -31.00
C ASP A 92 8.26 3.18 -32.28
N SER A 93 7.33 2.51 -32.97
CA SER A 93 6.69 3.00 -34.20
C SER A 93 5.22 3.32 -33.95
N SER A 94 4.92 4.62 -33.86
CA SER A 94 3.58 5.20 -33.74
C SER A 94 2.79 5.15 -35.06
N SER A 95 2.79 3.99 -35.75
CA SER A 95 2.27 3.92 -37.12
C SER A 95 0.78 3.58 -37.19
N ILE A 96 0.02 4.43 -37.87
CA ILE A 96 -1.39 4.21 -38.25
C ILE A 96 -1.48 2.94 -39.10
N PRO A 97 -2.57 2.17 -39.02
CA PRO A 97 -2.79 0.98 -39.86
C PRO A 97 -2.66 1.23 -41.37
N THR A 98 -1.59 0.72 -41.98
CA THR A 98 -1.19 1.03 -43.38
C THR A 98 -1.79 0.10 -44.42
N SER A 99 -2.42 -1.01 -44.02
CA SER A 99 -2.92 -2.04 -44.93
C SER A 99 -4.34 -2.49 -44.57
N PRO A 100 -5.21 -2.79 -45.56
CA PRO A 100 -6.49 -3.46 -45.35
C PRO A 100 -6.37 -4.79 -44.61
N SER A 101 -5.22 -5.46 -44.75
CA SER A 101 -4.92 -6.72 -44.09
C SER A 101 -4.30 -6.57 -42.70
N ASP A 102 -4.10 -5.34 -42.20
CA ASP A 102 -3.51 -5.07 -40.88
C ASP A 102 -4.34 -5.75 -39.79
N ALA A 103 -3.68 -6.59 -38.98
CA ALA A 103 -4.34 -7.41 -37.97
C ALA A 103 -4.88 -6.57 -36.80
N ARG A 104 -4.42 -5.33 -36.63
CA ARG A 104 -4.93 -4.35 -35.66
C ARG A 104 -6.32 -3.82 -36.06
N ARG A 105 -7.30 -4.72 -36.14
CA ARG A 105 -8.69 -4.41 -36.48
C ARG A 105 -9.65 -5.41 -35.84
N PHE A 106 -10.86 -4.96 -35.57
CA PHE A 106 -11.98 -5.76 -35.08
C PHE A 106 -13.28 -5.35 -35.79
N LEU A 107 -14.36 -6.11 -35.64
CA LEU A 107 -15.65 -5.77 -36.27
C LEU A 107 -16.26 -4.53 -35.60
N ALA A 108 -16.74 -3.56 -36.37
CA ALA A 108 -17.33 -2.34 -35.80
C ALA A 108 -18.56 -2.63 -34.92
N GLU A 109 -19.28 -3.74 -35.21
CA GLU A 109 -20.49 -4.14 -34.49
C GLU A 109 -20.25 -4.60 -33.04
N ILE A 110 -19.03 -5.04 -32.70
CA ILE A 110 -18.69 -5.53 -31.36
C ILE A 110 -18.22 -4.43 -30.39
N ASN A 111 -18.05 -3.20 -30.89
CA ASN A 111 -17.77 -2.04 -30.05
C ASN A 111 -18.99 -1.79 -29.17
N SER A 112 -18.89 -1.93 -27.86
CA SER A 112 -19.95 -1.55 -26.91
C SER A 112 -19.86 -0.08 -26.55
N CYS A 113 -18.67 0.52 -26.65
CA CYS A 113 -18.44 1.92 -26.30
C CYS A 113 -19.24 2.91 -27.18
N GLU A 114 -20.30 3.48 -26.62
CA GLU A 114 -21.21 4.39 -27.33
C GLU A 114 -20.53 5.74 -27.62
N ALA A 115 -19.72 6.24 -26.67
CA ALA A 115 -18.94 7.45 -26.85
C ALA A 115 -17.99 7.34 -28.05
N SER A 116 -17.28 6.20 -28.16
CA SER A 116 -16.40 5.91 -29.29
C SER A 116 -17.16 5.86 -30.61
N LYS A 117 -18.32 5.19 -30.68
CA LYS A 117 -19.13 5.14 -31.91
C LYS A 117 -19.52 6.53 -32.42
N GLN A 118 -20.02 7.39 -31.53
CA GLN A 118 -20.46 8.74 -31.89
C GLN A 118 -19.29 9.60 -32.38
N ILE A 119 -18.14 9.48 -31.73
CA ILE A 119 -16.92 10.18 -32.12
C ILE A 119 -16.38 9.63 -33.45
N LEU A 120 -16.28 8.30 -33.62
CA LEU A 120 -15.84 7.66 -34.86
C LEU A 120 -16.72 8.04 -36.05
N ALA A 121 -18.04 8.13 -35.86
CA ALA A 121 -18.98 8.51 -36.91
C ALA A 121 -18.79 9.97 -37.38
N THR A 122 -18.23 10.85 -36.54
CA THR A 122 -18.10 12.29 -36.85
C THR A 122 -16.67 12.70 -37.16
N GLN A 123 -15.67 12.19 -36.43
CA GLN A 123 -14.26 12.52 -36.58
C GLN A 123 -13.48 11.46 -37.38
N GLY A 124 -14.01 10.25 -37.52
CA GLY A 124 -13.33 9.14 -38.20
C GLY A 124 -12.28 8.41 -37.36
N PHE A 125 -11.88 8.96 -36.21
CA PHE A 125 -11.00 8.33 -35.22
C PHE A 125 -11.42 8.71 -33.78
N TYR A 126 -11.06 7.90 -32.80
CA TYR A 126 -11.35 8.09 -31.36
C TYR A 126 -10.11 7.72 -30.54
N ASN A 127 -9.83 8.46 -29.47
CA ASN A 127 -8.75 8.13 -28.55
C ASN A 127 -9.28 8.02 -27.12
N GLY A 128 -9.03 6.89 -26.48
CA GLY A 128 -9.56 6.62 -25.13
C GLY A 128 -8.97 5.35 -24.54
N ARG A 129 -9.31 5.07 -23.29
CA ARG A 129 -8.97 3.79 -22.66
C ARG A 129 -9.97 2.72 -23.05
N ILE A 130 -9.47 1.64 -23.63
CA ILE A 130 -10.29 0.60 -24.24
C ILE A 130 -9.92 -0.76 -23.66
N ARG A 131 -10.93 -1.59 -23.43
CA ARG A 131 -10.78 -2.96 -22.95
C ARG A 131 -11.47 -3.94 -23.87
N GLU A 132 -10.83 -5.07 -24.11
CA GLU A 132 -11.48 -6.25 -24.68
C GLU A 132 -11.95 -7.18 -23.57
N TYR A 133 -13.05 -7.89 -23.80
CA TYR A 133 -13.42 -9.00 -22.92
C TYR A 133 -12.84 -10.30 -23.45
N SER A 134 -11.99 -10.94 -22.66
CA SER A 134 -11.40 -12.23 -22.99
C SER A 134 -11.54 -13.24 -21.85
N PHE A 135 -11.58 -14.51 -22.24
CA PHE A 135 -11.68 -15.63 -21.29
C PHE A 135 -10.32 -16.29 -21.11
N LYS A 136 -9.80 -16.27 -19.87
CA LYS A 136 -8.73 -17.19 -19.47
C LYS A 136 -9.36 -18.37 -18.72
N GLY A 137 -9.46 -19.52 -19.39
CA GLY A 137 -10.24 -20.65 -18.88
C GLY A 137 -11.75 -20.38 -18.92
N ASN A 138 -12.43 -20.46 -17.76
CA ASN A 138 -13.87 -20.16 -17.63
C ASN A 138 -14.16 -18.76 -17.05
N LYS A 139 -13.11 -17.97 -16.75
CA LYS A 139 -13.25 -16.62 -16.18
C LYS A 139 -13.13 -15.59 -17.29
N GLY A 140 -14.17 -14.79 -17.47
CA GLY A 140 -14.14 -13.66 -18.39
C GLY A 140 -13.70 -12.39 -17.67
N THR A 141 -12.77 -11.65 -18.25
CA THR A 141 -12.30 -10.36 -17.75
C THR A 141 -12.13 -9.36 -18.88
N TRP A 142 -12.31 -8.09 -18.55
CA TRP A 142 -11.99 -6.94 -19.36
C TRP A 142 -10.49 -6.63 -19.21
N ASN A 143 -9.72 -6.85 -20.26
CA ASN A 143 -8.26 -6.67 -20.31
C ASN A 143 -7.89 -5.64 -21.38
N GLU A 144 -6.63 -5.20 -21.39
CA GLU A 144 -6.15 -4.35 -22.48
C GLU A 144 -6.32 -5.01 -23.85
N VAL A 145 -6.59 -4.20 -24.87
CA VAL A 145 -6.57 -4.70 -26.25
C VAL A 145 -5.15 -5.19 -26.61
N PRO A 146 -5.01 -6.28 -27.38
CA PRO A 146 -3.71 -6.79 -27.77
C PRO A 146 -2.94 -5.79 -28.63
N ASP A 147 -1.61 -5.79 -28.56
CA ASP A 147 -0.81 -4.73 -29.17
C ASP A 147 -0.85 -4.71 -30.71
N ASN A 148 -0.99 -5.87 -31.35
CA ASN A 148 -0.87 -6.00 -32.80
C ASN A 148 -1.99 -6.81 -33.49
N ASN A 149 -3.03 -7.25 -32.78
CA ASN A 149 -4.10 -8.07 -33.34
C ASN A 149 -5.45 -7.85 -32.66
N GLY A 150 -6.51 -7.61 -33.44
CA GLY A 150 -7.89 -7.51 -32.93
C GLY A 150 -8.87 -8.51 -33.54
N LEU A 151 -8.42 -9.45 -34.38
CA LEU A 151 -9.32 -10.33 -35.12
C LEU A 151 -10.08 -11.33 -34.23
N ASN A 152 -9.57 -11.57 -33.01
CA ASN A 152 -10.15 -12.49 -32.05
C ASN A 152 -10.94 -11.76 -30.94
N ILE A 153 -11.08 -10.44 -31.01
CA ILE A 153 -11.85 -9.67 -30.03
C ILE A 153 -13.32 -10.01 -30.21
N GLU A 154 -13.99 -10.41 -29.13
CA GLU A 154 -15.43 -10.74 -29.15
C GLU A 154 -16.31 -9.56 -28.75
N VAL A 155 -15.89 -8.83 -27.71
CA VAL A 155 -16.60 -7.66 -27.17
C VAL A 155 -15.57 -6.66 -26.68
N LEU A 156 -15.86 -5.37 -26.89
CA LEU A 156 -14.99 -4.25 -26.52
C LEU A 156 -15.80 -3.16 -25.83
N ASP A 157 -15.20 -2.44 -24.88
CA ASP A 157 -15.82 -1.29 -24.21
C ASP A 157 -14.78 -0.23 -23.80
N CYS A 158 -15.21 0.94 -23.33
CA CYS A 158 -14.32 2.06 -23.00
C CYS A 158 -14.62 2.73 -21.64
N GLU A 159 -13.63 3.44 -21.10
CA GLU A 159 -13.78 4.18 -19.84
C GLU A 159 -14.83 5.30 -19.95
N ASP A 160 -14.84 5.99 -21.09
CA ASP A 160 -15.65 7.20 -21.33
C ASP A 160 -17.17 6.99 -21.23
N ASP A 161 -17.62 5.74 -21.29
CA ASP A 161 -19.02 5.39 -21.14
C ASP A 161 -19.27 4.36 -20.03
N ALA A 162 -18.30 3.53 -19.68
CA ALA A 162 -18.41 2.54 -18.61
C ALA A 162 -18.16 3.12 -17.21
N TYR A 163 -17.48 4.27 -17.09
CA TYR A 163 -17.04 4.80 -15.80
C TYR A 163 -17.13 6.32 -15.74
N LYS A 164 -18.35 6.83 -15.51
CA LYS A 164 -18.62 8.26 -15.34
C LYS A 164 -19.36 8.50 -14.03
N LEU A 165 -18.66 8.82 -12.97
CA LEU A 165 -19.25 9.00 -11.65
C LEU A 165 -19.72 10.45 -11.43
N VAL A 166 -20.96 10.62 -10.98
CA VAL A 166 -21.49 11.89 -10.45
C VAL A 166 -22.08 11.60 -9.07
N ASP A 167 -21.56 12.25 -8.02
CA ASP A 167 -21.95 12.02 -6.62
C ASP A 167 -21.89 10.53 -6.19
N GLY A 168 -20.91 9.78 -6.71
CA GLY A 168 -20.72 8.35 -6.40
C GLY A 168 -21.65 7.39 -7.17
N VAL A 169 -22.41 7.90 -8.15
CA VAL A 169 -23.29 7.10 -9.01
C VAL A 169 -22.73 7.07 -10.43
N ASN A 170 -22.64 5.88 -11.04
CA ASN A 170 -22.23 5.75 -12.43
C ASN A 170 -23.35 6.21 -13.38
N VAL A 171 -23.15 7.35 -14.02
CA VAL A 171 -24.04 7.95 -15.02
C VAL A 171 -23.56 7.69 -16.45
N GLY A 172 -22.67 6.72 -16.64
CA GLY A 172 -22.20 6.23 -17.93
C GLY A 172 -23.30 5.64 -18.82
N SER A 173 -22.97 5.33 -20.08
CA SER A 173 -23.88 4.66 -20.99
C SER A 173 -24.13 3.23 -20.55
N THR A 174 -25.35 2.74 -20.75
CA THR A 174 -25.67 1.31 -20.61
C THR A 174 -25.97 0.65 -21.96
N GLU A 175 -25.86 1.40 -23.06
CA GLU A 175 -26.09 0.89 -24.41
C GLU A 175 -24.85 0.16 -24.92
N ASN A 176 -24.98 -1.14 -25.22
CA ASN A 176 -23.87 -2.01 -25.62
C ASN A 176 -23.97 -2.42 -27.10
N ALA A 177 -23.00 -3.22 -27.58
CA ALA A 177 -22.97 -3.78 -28.92
C ALA A 177 -24.27 -4.52 -29.30
N THR A 178 -24.58 -4.56 -30.60
CA THR A 178 -25.84 -5.16 -31.09
C THR A 178 -25.89 -6.65 -30.73
N GLY A 179 -26.91 -7.06 -29.98
CA GLY A 179 -27.06 -8.43 -29.51
C GLY A 179 -26.61 -8.66 -28.06
N LEU A 180 -26.00 -7.66 -27.41
CA LEU A 180 -25.69 -7.69 -25.98
C LEU A 180 -26.77 -6.98 -25.14
N PRO A 181 -27.03 -7.45 -23.90
CA PRO A 181 -27.90 -6.75 -22.96
C PRO A 181 -27.33 -5.38 -22.56
N LYS A 182 -28.21 -4.46 -22.15
CA LYS A 182 -27.80 -3.17 -21.59
C LYS A 182 -27.18 -3.32 -20.21
N GLY A 183 -26.11 -2.58 -19.92
CA GLY A 183 -25.42 -2.57 -18.62
C GLY A 183 -23.96 -2.10 -18.72
N TYR A 184 -23.31 -1.95 -17.57
CA TYR A 184 -21.90 -1.58 -17.43
C TYR A 184 -20.97 -2.81 -17.51
N PRO A 185 -19.76 -2.68 -18.05
CA PRO A 185 -18.73 -3.71 -18.03
C PRO A 185 -18.53 -4.33 -16.64
N VAL A 186 -18.47 -5.66 -16.56
CA VAL A 186 -18.22 -6.38 -15.30
C VAL A 186 -17.27 -7.57 -15.50
N ASN A 187 -16.33 -7.75 -14.59
CA ASN A 187 -15.45 -8.92 -14.57
C ASN A 187 -16.13 -10.12 -13.91
N PHE A 188 -15.71 -11.33 -14.30
CA PHE A 188 -16.01 -12.61 -13.63
C PHE A 188 -17.47 -13.06 -13.56
N LYS A 189 -18.32 -12.56 -14.45
CA LYS A 189 -19.70 -13.04 -14.60
C LYS A 189 -19.83 -13.96 -15.81
N GLY A 190 -20.76 -14.93 -15.73
CA GLY A 190 -20.97 -15.92 -16.79
C GLY A 190 -19.82 -16.95 -16.94
N ASN A 191 -19.84 -17.70 -18.03
CA ASN A 191 -18.78 -18.65 -18.41
C ASN A 191 -18.66 -18.72 -19.94
N LYS A 192 -17.63 -19.40 -20.47
CA LYS A 192 -17.39 -19.47 -21.93
C LYS A 192 -18.57 -19.98 -22.77
N GLY A 193 -19.48 -20.79 -22.20
CA GLY A 193 -20.68 -21.28 -22.89
C GLY A 193 -21.91 -20.36 -22.76
N SER A 194 -21.90 -19.43 -21.81
CA SER A 194 -22.94 -18.43 -21.56
C SER A 194 -22.29 -17.20 -20.90
N PRO A 195 -21.58 -16.37 -21.67
CA PRO A 195 -20.81 -15.24 -21.14
C PRO A 195 -21.72 -14.12 -20.64
N GLU A 196 -21.30 -13.42 -19.59
CA GLU A 196 -21.97 -12.23 -19.06
C GLU A 196 -20.96 -11.08 -18.99
N TYR A 197 -21.01 -10.23 -20.02
CA TYR A 197 -20.05 -9.14 -20.23
C TYR A 197 -20.39 -7.87 -19.40
N HIS A 198 -21.69 -7.65 -19.17
CA HIS A 198 -22.25 -6.40 -18.63
C HIS A 198 -23.27 -6.64 -17.51
N THR A 199 -23.38 -5.70 -16.57
CA THR A 199 -24.29 -5.69 -15.42
C THR A 199 -25.12 -4.41 -15.35
N THR A 200 -26.35 -4.47 -14.85
CA THR A 200 -27.17 -3.26 -14.63
C THR A 200 -26.92 -2.59 -13.27
N ASP A 201 -25.99 -3.11 -12.47
CA ASP A 201 -25.70 -2.61 -11.12
C ASP A 201 -24.59 -1.53 -11.16
N GLU A 202 -24.99 -0.29 -10.89
CA GLU A 202 -24.20 0.95 -11.00
C GLU A 202 -22.92 0.97 -10.14
N GLY A 203 -22.85 0.15 -9.08
CA GLY A 203 -21.70 0.09 -8.15
C GLY A 203 -20.76 -1.11 -8.33
N THR A 204 -20.94 -1.94 -9.38
CA THR A 204 -20.23 -3.23 -9.51
C THR A 204 -19.31 -3.35 -10.73
N SER A 205 -19.05 -2.24 -11.42
CA SER A 205 -18.03 -2.23 -12.47
C SER A 205 -16.66 -2.49 -11.83
N THR A 206 -16.20 -3.73 -11.95
CA THR A 206 -14.93 -4.25 -11.42
C THR A 206 -13.80 -4.14 -12.44
N VAL A 207 -14.02 -3.37 -13.50
CA VAL A 207 -13.07 -3.17 -14.60
C VAL A 207 -12.06 -2.12 -14.19
N ASP A 208 -10.79 -2.47 -14.30
CA ASP A 208 -9.71 -1.52 -14.09
C ASP A 208 -9.48 -0.70 -15.35
N TRP A 209 -9.90 0.55 -15.30
CA TRP A 209 -9.65 1.56 -16.33
C TRP A 209 -8.36 2.34 -16.07
N SER A 210 -7.79 2.27 -14.87
CA SER A 210 -6.64 3.06 -14.46
C SER A 210 -5.29 2.49 -14.91
N SER A 211 -5.20 1.16 -15.07
CA SER A 211 -4.05 0.51 -15.72
C SER A 211 -4.02 0.78 -17.23
N GLY A 212 -2.85 0.87 -17.85
CA GLY A 212 -2.74 0.91 -19.31
C GLY A 212 -2.87 2.25 -20.03
N GLY A 213 -2.28 2.29 -21.22
CA GLY A 213 -2.22 3.48 -22.09
C GLY A 213 -3.49 3.73 -22.92
N TYR A 214 -3.59 4.91 -23.54
CA TYR A 214 -4.68 5.22 -24.47
C TYR A 214 -4.53 4.45 -25.77
N VAL A 215 -5.66 4.08 -26.36
CA VAL A 215 -5.77 3.38 -27.64
C VAL A 215 -6.51 4.26 -28.63
N THR A 216 -5.94 4.41 -29.82
CA THR A 216 -6.59 5.16 -30.91
C THR A 216 -7.31 4.22 -31.86
N LEU A 217 -8.62 4.39 -32.02
CA LEU A 217 -9.46 3.70 -33.01
C LEU A 217 -9.62 4.52 -34.29
N TYR A 218 -9.70 3.85 -35.44
CA TYR A 218 -9.86 4.44 -36.77
C TYR A 218 -10.96 3.73 -37.56
N THR A 219 -11.78 4.49 -38.26
CA THR A 219 -12.72 3.95 -39.26
C THR A 219 -11.98 3.63 -40.56
N ALA A 220 -12.45 2.61 -41.30
CA ALA A 220 -11.94 2.33 -42.65
C ALA A 220 -12.05 3.54 -43.59
N LYS A 221 -13.13 4.32 -43.44
CA LYS A 221 -13.35 5.56 -44.17
C LYS A 221 -12.27 6.61 -43.87
N TYR A 222 -11.91 6.79 -42.61
CA TYR A 222 -10.82 7.69 -42.22
C TYR A 222 -9.47 7.22 -42.76
N LEU A 223 -9.17 5.92 -42.74
CA LEU A 223 -7.93 5.40 -43.31
C LEU A 223 -7.84 5.60 -44.83
N ARG A 224 -8.95 5.44 -45.57
CA ARG A 224 -9.00 5.77 -47.00
C ARG A 224 -8.81 7.26 -47.26
N TYR A 225 -9.39 8.12 -46.42
CA TYR A 225 -9.13 9.56 -46.46
C TYR A 225 -7.65 9.88 -46.22
N TYR A 226 -7.04 9.23 -45.21
CA TYR A 226 -5.65 9.48 -44.81
C TYR A 226 -4.63 9.05 -45.88
N TYR A 227 -4.82 7.87 -46.49
CA TYR A 227 -3.89 7.33 -47.49
C TYR A 227 -4.28 7.63 -48.95
N GLY A 228 -5.44 8.24 -49.20
CA GLY A 228 -6.02 8.34 -50.54
C GLY A 228 -5.43 9.46 -51.41
N GLN A 229 -5.12 9.15 -52.67
CA GLN A 229 -4.73 10.13 -53.70
C GLN A 229 -5.94 10.71 -54.46
N SER A 230 -7.16 10.25 -54.15
CA SER A 230 -8.41 10.71 -54.77
C SER A 230 -8.97 11.97 -54.14
N VAL A 231 -8.48 12.34 -52.96
CA VAL A 231 -8.80 13.60 -52.28
C VAL A 231 -7.85 14.66 -52.81
N SER A 232 -8.37 15.64 -53.54
CA SER A 232 -7.53 16.74 -54.03
C SER A 232 -7.12 17.61 -52.85
N GLU A 233 -5.82 17.82 -52.69
CA GLU A 233 -5.28 18.76 -51.71
C GLU A 233 -5.86 20.17 -51.98
N VAL A 234 -6.15 20.88 -50.89
CA VAL A 234 -6.68 22.23 -50.92
C VAL A 234 -5.66 23.19 -50.32
N PRO A 235 -5.45 24.38 -50.92
CA PRO A 235 -4.57 25.39 -50.35
C PRO A 235 -5.05 25.80 -48.96
N THR A 236 -4.28 25.44 -47.94
CA THR A 236 -4.61 25.66 -46.53
C THR A 236 -3.42 26.32 -45.85
N SER A 237 -3.66 27.32 -45.01
CA SER A 237 -2.57 27.89 -44.20
C SER A 237 -2.13 26.88 -43.14
N ARG A 238 -0.84 26.91 -42.76
CA ARG A 238 -0.31 26.07 -41.68
C ARG A 238 -1.13 26.25 -40.38
N LEU A 239 -1.51 27.49 -40.05
CA LEU A 239 -2.38 27.78 -38.91
C LEU A 239 -3.72 27.05 -39.01
N GLN A 240 -4.41 27.13 -40.15
CA GLN A 240 -5.69 26.47 -40.34
C GLN A 240 -5.55 24.94 -40.30
N SER A 241 -4.47 24.41 -40.85
CA SER A 241 -4.15 22.97 -40.80
C SER A 241 -3.94 22.50 -39.35
N ALA A 242 -3.22 23.28 -38.54
CA ALA A 242 -3.00 22.97 -37.14
C ALA A 242 -4.26 23.16 -36.26
N GLN A 243 -5.07 24.20 -36.50
CA GLN A 243 -6.38 24.40 -35.87
C GLN A 243 -7.31 23.20 -36.11
N ASN A 244 -7.36 22.72 -37.36
CA ASN A 244 -8.14 21.54 -37.73
C ASN A 244 -7.66 20.28 -36.99
N SER A 245 -6.34 20.13 -36.87
CA SER A 245 -5.71 18.98 -36.21
C SER A 245 -6.01 18.94 -34.71
N ILE A 246 -5.72 20.04 -34.00
CA ILE A 246 -5.97 20.16 -32.56
C ILE A 246 -7.47 20.03 -32.26
N THR A 247 -8.32 20.67 -33.06
CA THR A 247 -9.79 20.53 -32.95
C THR A 247 -10.23 19.07 -33.08
N SER A 248 -9.63 18.32 -34.00
CA SER A 248 -9.97 16.91 -34.19
C SER A 248 -9.57 16.07 -32.98
N VAL A 249 -8.37 16.31 -32.42
CA VAL A 249 -7.88 15.59 -31.22
C VAL A 249 -8.71 15.89 -29.97
N ILE A 250 -9.05 17.15 -29.71
CA ILE A 250 -9.92 17.55 -28.58
C ILE A 250 -11.32 16.95 -28.76
N ASN A 251 -11.80 16.86 -30.00
CA ASN A 251 -13.08 16.23 -30.28
C ASN A 251 -13.05 14.71 -30.11
N SER A 252 -11.90 14.08 -30.34
CA SER A 252 -11.72 12.63 -30.29
C SER A 252 -11.28 12.07 -28.94
N THR A 253 -10.92 12.91 -27.96
CA THR A 253 -10.27 12.48 -26.71
C THR A 253 -10.97 13.10 -25.48
N PRO A 254 -12.12 12.56 -25.06
CA PRO A 254 -12.94 13.17 -24.01
C PRO A 254 -12.42 12.98 -22.57
N SER A 255 -11.51 12.04 -22.33
CA SER A 255 -10.96 11.70 -20.99
C SER A 255 -9.75 12.56 -20.56
N ILE A 256 -9.31 13.50 -21.40
CA ILE A 256 -8.13 14.35 -21.15
C ILE A 256 -8.54 15.80 -20.95
N ASP A 257 -7.94 16.45 -19.96
CA ASP A 257 -8.15 17.86 -19.67
C ASP A 257 -7.13 18.72 -20.40
N PHE A 258 -7.63 19.57 -21.32
CA PHE A 258 -6.80 20.44 -22.16
C PHE A 258 -6.82 21.90 -21.69
N GLY A 259 -5.65 22.52 -21.71
CA GLY A 259 -5.49 23.98 -21.73
C GLY A 259 -4.82 24.43 -23.03
N ILE A 260 -4.84 25.74 -23.31
CA ILE A 260 -4.11 26.32 -24.44
C ILE A 260 -3.39 27.61 -24.08
N GLU A 261 -2.16 27.70 -24.55
CA GLU A 261 -1.32 28.89 -24.56
C GLU A 261 -1.05 29.32 -26.01
N VAL A 262 -1.00 30.63 -26.24
CA VAL A 262 -0.66 31.23 -27.55
C VAL A 262 0.39 32.31 -27.37
N PHE A 263 1.18 32.60 -28.41
CA PHE A 263 2.23 33.61 -28.32
C PHE A 263 1.66 35.03 -28.31
N ASN A 264 2.33 35.91 -27.58
CA ASN A 264 2.20 37.36 -27.71
C ASN A 264 2.97 37.83 -28.94
N TYR A 265 2.80 39.10 -29.32
CA TYR A 265 3.41 39.60 -30.55
C TYR A 265 4.93 39.34 -30.64
N ASN A 266 5.68 39.47 -29.53
CA ASN A 266 7.13 39.26 -29.42
C ASN A 266 8.01 40.16 -30.30
N LYS A 267 7.94 41.48 -30.08
CA LYS A 267 8.65 42.49 -30.91
C LYS A 267 10.16 42.58 -30.62
N GLY A 268 10.61 42.06 -29.47
CA GLY A 268 11.98 42.18 -28.98
C GLY A 268 12.07 41.81 -27.49
N ASP A 269 13.30 41.77 -26.96
CA ASP A 269 13.59 41.34 -25.58
C ASP A 269 13.61 42.50 -24.55
N GLY A 270 13.09 43.68 -24.89
CA GLY A 270 13.08 44.83 -23.98
C GLY A 270 11.80 44.92 -23.13
N ASP A 271 11.88 45.49 -21.93
CA ASP A 271 10.77 45.63 -20.94
C ASP A 271 9.47 46.31 -21.44
N SER A 272 9.43 46.83 -22.67
CA SER A 272 8.26 47.50 -23.27
C SER A 272 7.83 46.89 -24.61
N ASP A 273 8.56 45.87 -25.05
CA ASP A 273 8.20 45.03 -26.18
C ASP A 273 7.35 43.88 -25.61
N GLY A 274 6.17 43.61 -26.18
CA GLY A 274 5.40 42.45 -25.75
C GLY A 274 6.19 41.19 -26.07
N ASN A 275 6.23 40.23 -25.14
CA ASN A 275 7.11 39.04 -25.16
C ASN A 275 6.34 37.79 -24.66
N GLY A 276 6.89 36.59 -24.86
CA GLY A 276 6.36 35.32 -24.33
C GLY A 276 5.01 34.88 -24.86
N GLY A 277 4.33 34.07 -24.06
CA GLY A 277 3.00 33.54 -24.34
C GLY A 277 1.99 33.96 -23.28
N ARG A 278 0.72 33.64 -23.54
CA ARG A 278 -0.38 33.84 -22.59
C ARG A 278 -1.31 32.65 -22.57
N ILE A 279 -1.71 32.25 -21.36
CA ILE A 279 -2.70 31.19 -21.15
C ILE A 279 -4.06 31.73 -21.59
N ALA A 280 -4.51 31.34 -22.79
CA ALA A 280 -5.79 31.78 -23.34
C ALA A 280 -6.97 30.99 -22.75
N GLN A 281 -6.72 29.74 -22.31
CA GLN A 281 -7.63 28.99 -21.46
C GLN A 281 -6.85 28.02 -20.58
N GLY A 282 -7.15 28.03 -19.28
CA GLY A 282 -6.56 27.10 -18.31
C GLY A 282 -6.93 25.63 -18.54
N ILE A 283 -6.11 24.73 -18.00
CA ILE A 283 -6.45 23.31 -17.91
C ILE A 283 -7.65 23.17 -16.96
N THR A 284 -8.77 22.71 -17.51
CA THR A 284 -10.02 22.51 -16.78
C THR A 284 -10.68 21.23 -17.27
N GLU A 285 -11.56 20.66 -16.45
CA GLU A 285 -12.36 19.50 -16.84
C GLU A 285 -13.06 19.77 -18.19
N MET A 286 -12.91 18.86 -19.17
CA MET A 286 -13.47 19.01 -20.53
C MET A 286 -15.00 18.82 -20.61
N THR A 287 -15.74 19.56 -19.78
CA THR A 287 -17.20 19.71 -19.89
C THR A 287 -17.60 20.25 -21.27
N THR A 288 -18.85 20.03 -21.68
CA THR A 288 -19.37 20.53 -22.98
C THR A 288 -19.17 22.04 -23.14
N ALA A 289 -19.29 22.82 -22.06
CA ALA A 289 -19.09 24.27 -22.09
C ALA A 289 -17.60 24.64 -22.23
N ASN A 290 -16.72 24.02 -21.43
CA ASN A 290 -15.28 24.30 -21.46
C ASN A 290 -14.65 23.90 -22.80
N LYS A 291 -15.07 22.75 -23.36
CA LYS A 291 -14.67 22.29 -24.69
C LYS A 291 -15.13 23.26 -25.79
N ALA A 292 -16.37 23.75 -25.74
CA ALA A 292 -16.85 24.73 -26.71
C ALA A 292 -16.07 26.04 -26.64
N SER A 293 -15.72 26.51 -25.44
CA SER A 293 -14.86 27.68 -25.23
C SER A 293 -13.47 27.49 -25.84
N LEU A 294 -12.83 26.35 -25.55
CA LEU A 294 -11.49 26.04 -26.04
C LEU A 294 -11.45 25.98 -27.57
N LEU A 295 -12.45 25.34 -28.18
CA LEU A 295 -12.57 25.26 -29.63
C LEU A 295 -12.88 26.61 -30.28
N ASP A 296 -13.62 27.51 -29.61
CA ASP A 296 -13.84 28.87 -30.12
C ASP A 296 -12.54 29.68 -30.14
N ILE A 297 -11.74 29.59 -29.08
CA ILE A 297 -10.42 30.21 -29.01
C ILE A 297 -9.56 29.73 -30.19
N ILE A 298 -9.40 28.41 -30.31
CA ILE A 298 -8.56 27.79 -31.35
C ILE A 298 -9.02 28.21 -32.74
N ASN A 299 -10.31 28.06 -33.06
CA ASN A 299 -10.78 28.18 -34.44
C ASN A 299 -11.12 29.63 -34.86
N ASN A 300 -11.47 30.52 -33.92
CA ASN A 300 -12.02 31.83 -34.26
C ASN A 300 -11.20 33.01 -33.74
N GLN A 301 -10.29 32.80 -32.78
CA GLN A 301 -9.60 33.89 -32.12
C GLN A 301 -8.09 33.96 -32.40
N VAL A 302 -7.45 32.83 -32.73
CA VAL A 302 -6.01 32.78 -33.06
C VAL A 302 -5.74 33.26 -34.49
N SER A 303 -4.73 34.10 -34.68
CA SER A 303 -4.27 34.59 -35.99
C SER A 303 -2.75 34.51 -36.14
N ALA A 304 -2.26 34.36 -37.38
CA ALA A 304 -0.85 34.12 -37.71
C ALA A 304 -0.08 35.43 -37.89
N ASP A 305 0.18 36.13 -36.79
CA ASP A 305 0.71 37.50 -36.83
C ASP A 305 1.90 37.76 -35.88
N THR A 306 2.26 36.78 -35.03
CA THR A 306 3.28 36.98 -33.98
C THR A 306 4.69 36.57 -34.45
N TRP A 307 5.67 36.76 -33.57
CA TRP A 307 6.99 36.10 -33.66
C TRP A 307 6.97 34.78 -32.87
N THR A 308 8.11 34.10 -32.76
CA THR A 308 8.22 32.73 -32.19
C THR A 308 9.04 32.72 -30.88
N PRO A 309 8.48 33.17 -29.72
CA PRO A 309 9.11 33.13 -28.39
C PRO A 309 8.96 31.75 -27.73
N LEU A 310 9.72 30.74 -28.16
CA LEU A 310 9.53 29.38 -27.64
C LEU A 310 9.94 29.27 -26.16
N CYS A 311 11.09 29.82 -25.80
CA CYS A 311 11.65 29.78 -24.45
C CYS A 311 10.79 30.58 -23.47
N GLU A 312 10.38 31.80 -23.83
CA GLU A 312 9.56 32.64 -22.94
C GLU A 312 8.13 32.13 -22.78
N SER A 313 7.58 31.47 -23.80
CA SER A 313 6.25 30.83 -23.69
C SER A 313 6.31 29.61 -22.76
N VAL A 314 7.29 28.72 -22.93
CA VAL A 314 7.48 27.59 -21.98
C VAL A 314 7.80 28.09 -20.57
N TYR A 315 8.49 29.22 -20.43
CA TYR A 315 8.69 29.86 -19.13
C TYR A 315 7.37 30.36 -18.53
N GLU A 316 6.50 31.02 -19.29
CA GLU A 316 5.18 31.43 -18.81
C GLU A 316 4.32 30.21 -18.41
N ALA A 317 4.35 29.14 -19.23
CA ALA A 317 3.72 27.86 -18.86
C ALA A 317 4.26 27.33 -17.52
N SER A 318 5.57 27.42 -17.30
CA SER A 318 6.19 27.02 -16.02
C SER A 318 5.67 27.84 -14.84
N GLN A 319 5.41 29.14 -15.02
CA GLN A 319 4.81 30.00 -14.00
C GLN A 319 3.36 29.61 -13.72
N TYR A 320 2.60 29.25 -14.76
CA TYR A 320 1.23 28.73 -14.63
C TYR A 320 1.19 27.45 -13.81
N PHE A 321 2.04 26.47 -14.14
CA PHE A 321 2.13 25.23 -13.37
C PHE A 321 2.68 25.43 -11.95
N ALA A 322 3.62 26.35 -11.76
CA ALA A 322 4.21 26.68 -10.47
C ALA A 322 3.29 27.53 -9.56
N GLY A 323 2.18 28.06 -10.08
CA GLY A 323 1.31 28.99 -9.35
C GLY A 323 1.99 30.32 -9.00
N LYS A 324 2.94 30.76 -9.83
CA LYS A 324 3.77 31.97 -9.64
C LYS A 324 3.13 33.21 -10.29
N PRO A 325 3.69 34.43 -10.08
CA PRO A 325 3.20 35.63 -10.74
C PRO A 325 3.12 35.50 -12.26
N VAL A 326 2.11 36.12 -12.86
CA VAL A 326 2.02 36.32 -14.31
C VAL A 326 3.18 37.21 -14.73
N GLU A 327 3.99 36.75 -15.70
CA GLU A 327 5.20 37.46 -16.14
C GLU A 327 5.06 38.00 -17.55
N PHE A 328 4.67 37.14 -18.50
CA PHE A 328 4.46 37.51 -19.90
C PHE A 328 2.98 37.43 -20.31
N GLY A 329 2.12 36.78 -19.52
CA GLY A 329 0.72 36.54 -19.88
C GLY A 329 -0.11 37.79 -20.18
N ASP A 330 0.26 38.95 -19.65
CA ASP A 330 -0.42 40.24 -19.86
C ASP A 330 0.40 41.28 -20.66
N ASP A 331 1.56 40.89 -21.20
CA ASP A 331 2.52 41.77 -21.86
C ASP A 331 2.24 42.04 -23.35
N ASP A 332 1.16 41.50 -23.93
CA ASP A 332 0.89 41.66 -25.35
C ASP A 332 0.69 43.14 -25.78
N ILE A 333 1.13 43.49 -26.99
CA ILE A 333 1.18 44.89 -27.47
C ILE A 333 0.45 45.10 -28.79
N ASN A 334 -0.09 46.29 -28.99
CA ASN A 334 -0.69 46.67 -30.27
C ASN A 334 0.39 47.11 -31.26
N ILE A 335 0.28 46.65 -32.51
CA ILE A 335 1.17 47.07 -33.60
C ILE A 335 0.34 47.70 -34.71
N GLY A 336 0.27 49.04 -34.67
CA GLY A 336 -0.48 49.82 -35.66
C GLY A 336 -1.93 49.34 -35.80
N GLY A 337 -2.44 49.31 -37.03
CA GLY A 337 -3.74 48.71 -37.35
C GLY A 337 -3.66 47.24 -37.79
N SER A 338 -2.48 46.62 -37.72
CA SER A 338 -2.20 45.28 -38.27
C SER A 338 -2.27 44.16 -37.24
N TYR A 339 -1.96 44.42 -35.96
CA TYR A 339 -2.10 43.44 -34.86
C TYR A 339 -2.79 44.07 -33.66
N GLN A 340 -3.81 43.38 -33.14
CA GLN A 340 -4.55 43.77 -31.93
C GLN A 340 -4.14 42.88 -30.77
N LYS A 341 -3.69 43.49 -29.68
CA LYS A 341 -3.25 42.74 -28.50
C LYS A 341 -4.37 41.96 -27.82
N ASN A 342 -4.00 40.92 -27.08
CA ASN A 342 -4.89 40.12 -26.23
C ASN A 342 -6.06 39.51 -27.03
N LYS A 343 -5.75 38.98 -28.22
CA LYS A 343 -6.71 38.24 -29.04
C LYS A 343 -6.11 36.88 -29.47
N PRO A 344 -6.52 35.76 -28.84
CA PRO A 344 -7.49 35.63 -27.73
C PRO A 344 -7.01 36.33 -26.44
N PRO A 345 -7.91 36.73 -25.52
CA PRO A 345 -7.52 37.28 -24.23
C PRO A 345 -6.88 36.22 -23.33
N MET A 346 -6.08 36.65 -22.35
CA MET A 346 -5.64 35.78 -21.26
C MET A 346 -6.83 35.36 -20.40
N ASP A 347 -6.85 34.11 -19.94
CA ASP A 347 -7.88 33.58 -19.05
C ASP A 347 -7.70 34.16 -17.64
N THR A 348 -8.63 35.03 -17.24
CA THR A 348 -8.57 35.65 -15.91
C THR A 348 -9.02 34.71 -14.78
N ASN A 349 -9.65 33.57 -15.09
CA ASN A 349 -10.12 32.63 -14.06
C ASN A 349 -8.97 31.80 -13.48
N VAL A 350 -7.87 31.68 -14.22
CA VAL A 350 -6.64 31.05 -13.73
C VAL A 350 -5.71 32.03 -13.04
N VAL A 351 -6.15 33.25 -12.72
CA VAL A 351 -5.33 34.24 -12.03
C VAL A 351 -6.06 34.76 -10.79
N THR A 352 -5.39 34.79 -9.65
CA THR A 352 -5.90 35.37 -8.40
C THR A 352 -4.81 36.22 -7.76
N ASP A 353 -5.13 37.48 -7.48
CA ASP A 353 -4.20 38.48 -6.93
C ASP A 353 -2.87 38.63 -7.72
N GLY A 354 -2.91 38.40 -9.03
CA GLY A 354 -1.75 38.52 -9.93
C GLY A 354 -0.87 37.27 -10.03
N ASN A 355 -1.23 36.17 -9.36
CA ASN A 355 -0.56 34.87 -9.47
C ASN A 355 -1.46 33.87 -10.21
N TYR A 356 -0.84 32.91 -10.90
CA TYR A 356 -1.57 31.81 -11.49
C TYR A 356 -2.14 30.86 -10.43
N ASN A 357 -3.35 30.36 -10.70
CA ASN A 357 -3.94 29.22 -10.04
C ASN A 357 -3.41 27.97 -10.74
N THR A 358 -2.50 27.24 -10.09
CA THR A 358 -1.91 26.03 -10.67
C THR A 358 -2.98 24.97 -11.01
N PRO A 359 -2.83 24.24 -12.13
CA PRO A 359 -3.70 23.12 -12.46
C PRO A 359 -3.36 21.84 -11.67
N PHE A 360 -2.26 21.84 -10.91
CA PHE A 360 -1.98 20.74 -9.98
C PHE A 360 -3.00 20.74 -8.86
N THR A 361 -3.52 19.55 -8.59
CA THR A 361 -4.28 19.31 -7.36
C THR A 361 -3.30 19.09 -6.21
N LYS A 362 -3.71 19.29 -4.95
CA LYS A 362 -2.88 19.15 -3.73
C LYS A 362 -2.41 17.71 -3.41
N CYS A 363 -2.33 16.87 -4.43
CA CYS A 363 -1.99 15.46 -4.38
C CYS A 363 -0.47 15.31 -4.37
N SER A 364 0.07 14.38 -3.57
CA SER A 364 1.52 14.09 -3.59
C SER A 364 1.93 13.55 -4.95
N SER A 365 2.96 14.18 -5.53
CA SER A 365 3.59 13.91 -6.82
C SER A 365 2.63 13.78 -8.01
N SER A 366 2.51 14.84 -8.80
CA SER A 366 1.68 14.85 -10.01
C SER A 366 2.49 15.21 -11.25
N VAL A 367 2.14 14.56 -12.36
CA VAL A 367 2.74 14.82 -13.67
C VAL A 367 1.70 15.52 -14.54
N SER A 368 2.07 16.65 -15.11
CA SER A 368 1.32 17.30 -16.19
C SER A 368 2.14 17.29 -17.48
N HIS A 369 1.51 17.53 -18.62
CA HIS A 369 2.18 17.47 -19.92
C HIS A 369 2.08 18.81 -20.65
N ILE A 370 3.18 19.23 -21.27
CA ILE A 370 3.19 20.29 -22.29
C ILE A 370 3.33 19.62 -23.66
N ILE A 371 2.51 20.02 -24.62
CA ILE A 371 2.71 19.71 -26.04
C ILE A 371 3.01 21.02 -26.75
N LEU A 372 4.30 21.25 -27.03
CA LEU A 372 4.77 22.43 -27.77
C LEU A 372 4.72 22.16 -29.27
N ILE A 373 3.88 22.91 -29.99
CA ILE A 373 3.71 22.78 -31.44
C ILE A 373 4.24 24.05 -32.09
N THR A 374 5.24 23.95 -32.96
CA THR A 374 5.81 25.12 -33.67
C THR A 374 6.23 24.82 -35.09
N ASP A 375 6.09 25.81 -35.97
CA ASP A 375 6.54 25.75 -37.37
C ASP A 375 7.80 26.55 -37.69
N GLY A 376 8.46 27.08 -36.65
CA GLY A 376 9.49 28.10 -36.80
C GLY A 376 10.69 27.91 -35.90
N VAL A 377 11.70 28.73 -36.15
CA VAL A 377 12.87 28.90 -35.27
C VAL A 377 12.57 29.95 -34.21
N PRO A 378 13.11 29.83 -32.99
CA PRO A 378 12.96 30.87 -31.99
C PRO A 378 13.49 32.22 -32.50
N THR A 379 12.75 33.30 -32.24
CA THR A 379 13.10 34.68 -32.65
C THR A 379 12.86 35.63 -31.49
N ASN A 380 13.85 36.45 -31.12
CA ASN A 380 13.81 37.27 -29.89
C ASN A 380 13.40 36.39 -28.69
N ASP A 381 14.25 35.40 -28.40
CA ASP A 381 13.98 34.26 -27.50
C ASP A 381 14.89 34.31 -26.26
N PHE A 382 15.23 35.53 -25.79
CA PHE A 382 16.17 35.76 -24.69
C PHE A 382 15.54 36.50 -23.49
N GLY A 383 14.27 36.90 -23.58
CA GLY A 383 13.57 37.70 -22.56
C GLY A 383 13.39 36.98 -21.23
N ALA A 384 13.38 35.64 -21.24
CA ALA A 384 13.31 34.80 -20.03
C ALA A 384 14.68 34.38 -19.48
N ASP A 385 15.79 34.58 -20.21
CA ASP A 385 17.11 34.01 -19.88
C ASP A 385 17.52 34.26 -18.41
N ALA A 386 17.50 35.53 -17.98
CA ALA A 386 17.90 35.90 -16.63
C ALA A 386 16.91 35.39 -15.56
N LYS A 387 15.64 35.19 -15.92
CA LYS A 387 14.61 34.63 -15.03
C LYS A 387 14.78 33.11 -14.89
N ILE A 388 15.11 32.42 -15.97
CA ILE A 388 15.42 30.99 -16.00
C ILE A 388 16.68 30.70 -15.18
N GLU A 389 17.75 31.47 -15.37
CA GLU A 389 18.97 31.38 -14.56
C GLU A 389 18.71 31.62 -13.07
N GLY A 390 17.66 32.39 -12.75
CA GLY A 390 17.20 32.65 -11.38
C GLY A 390 16.21 31.62 -10.83
N LEU A 391 15.84 30.59 -11.59
CA LEU A 391 14.93 29.55 -11.10
C LEU A 391 15.58 28.80 -9.94
N THR A 392 14.81 28.64 -8.89
CA THR A 392 15.15 27.79 -7.77
C THR A 392 14.09 26.73 -7.62
N SER A 393 14.55 25.57 -7.18
CA SER A 393 13.72 24.46 -6.78
C SER A 393 14.42 23.82 -5.59
N LYS A 394 13.81 22.78 -5.11
CA LYS A 394 14.25 21.97 -4.02
C LYS A 394 14.63 20.63 -4.61
N ALA A 395 15.87 20.23 -4.39
CA ALA A 395 16.31 18.90 -4.78
C ALA A 395 17.15 18.23 -3.70
N PRO A 396 17.12 16.89 -3.69
CA PRO A 396 18.08 16.08 -2.96
C PRO A 396 19.49 16.65 -3.07
N LYS A 397 20.08 17.10 -1.94
CA LYS A 397 21.49 17.47 -1.89
C LYS A 397 22.35 16.26 -2.23
N VAL A 398 23.44 16.46 -2.97
CA VAL A 398 24.30 15.32 -3.38
C VAL A 398 24.93 14.67 -2.14
N GLY A 399 24.52 13.44 -1.83
CA GLY A 399 24.91 12.69 -0.63
C GLY A 399 23.92 12.78 0.54
N ASP A 400 22.77 13.45 0.36
CA ASP A 400 21.75 13.76 1.37
C ASP A 400 20.40 14.05 0.66
N VAL A 401 19.56 13.03 0.49
CA VAL A 401 18.50 13.01 -0.54
C VAL A 401 17.20 13.81 -0.18
N CYS A 402 17.08 14.48 0.98
CA CYS A 402 15.83 15.02 1.58
C CYS A 402 16.09 16.34 2.27
N THR A 403 17.33 16.67 2.63
CA THR A 403 17.60 18.09 2.68
C THR A 403 17.52 18.56 1.23
N LEU A 404 16.34 19.10 0.95
CA LEU A 404 16.08 19.80 -0.27
C LEU A 404 16.91 21.07 -0.19
N GLU A 405 18.11 21.04 -0.75
CA GLU A 405 18.86 22.26 -0.93
C GLU A 405 18.17 23.09 -2.01
N ASP A 406 18.27 24.41 -1.87
CA ASP A 406 17.92 25.30 -2.96
C ASP A 406 18.87 24.98 -4.10
N VAL A 407 18.38 24.19 -5.04
CA VAL A 407 19.07 23.99 -6.30
C VAL A 407 18.68 25.18 -7.15
N THR A 408 19.69 25.94 -7.54
CA THR A 408 19.55 26.95 -8.57
C THR A 408 19.68 26.28 -9.93
N PHE A 409 18.96 26.80 -10.91
CA PHE A 409 19.07 26.36 -12.29
C PHE A 409 20.53 26.27 -12.74
N SER A 410 20.91 25.10 -13.25
CA SER A 410 22.29 24.79 -13.67
C SER A 410 22.38 24.34 -15.13
N GLY A 411 21.27 24.40 -15.87
CA GLY A 411 21.22 23.97 -17.25
C GLY A 411 21.99 24.93 -18.18
N GLU A 412 22.64 24.36 -19.19
CA GLU A 412 23.40 25.12 -20.18
C GLU A 412 22.54 25.47 -21.40
N ARG A 413 22.87 26.56 -22.09
CA ARG A 413 22.22 26.91 -23.36
C ARG A 413 22.53 25.87 -24.41
N TYR A 414 21.51 25.50 -25.18
CA TYR A 414 21.71 24.72 -26.38
C TYR A 414 22.25 25.59 -27.51
N THR A 415 23.44 25.24 -28.03
CA THR A 415 24.18 26.06 -29.01
C THR A 415 24.51 25.33 -30.32
N LEU A 416 24.25 24.02 -30.39
CA LEU A 416 24.70 23.15 -31.49
C LEU A 416 24.07 23.50 -32.85
N ASP A 417 22.86 24.06 -32.86
CA ASP A 417 22.16 24.53 -34.06
C ASP A 417 22.22 26.06 -34.25
N GLY A 418 22.90 26.78 -33.33
CA GLY A 418 23.00 28.24 -33.34
C GLY A 418 21.81 29.00 -32.72
N SER A 419 20.80 28.31 -32.16
CA SER A 419 19.65 28.93 -31.49
C SER A 419 20.02 29.66 -30.18
N ASN A 420 21.01 29.14 -29.44
CA ASN A 420 21.48 29.70 -28.17
C ASN A 420 20.36 29.84 -27.11
N SER A 421 19.49 28.84 -27.01
CA SER A 421 18.27 28.88 -26.18
C SER A 421 18.39 28.04 -24.90
N TYR A 422 17.75 28.49 -23.81
CA TYR A 422 17.56 27.71 -22.58
C TYR A 422 16.36 26.77 -22.63
N LEU A 423 15.58 26.78 -23.70
CA LEU A 423 14.37 25.97 -23.85
C LEU A 423 14.56 24.48 -23.45
N PRO A 424 15.62 23.76 -23.90
CA PRO A 424 15.81 22.37 -23.49
C PRO A 424 16.12 22.21 -22.01
N ALA A 425 16.96 23.10 -21.49
CA ALA A 425 17.36 23.08 -20.10
C ALA A 425 16.20 23.43 -19.16
N LEU A 426 15.31 24.35 -19.56
CA LEU A 426 14.07 24.66 -18.84
C LEU A 426 13.11 23.46 -18.83
N ALA A 427 12.91 22.79 -19.97
CA ALA A 427 12.12 21.56 -20.04
C ALA A 427 12.72 20.45 -19.15
N GLY A 428 14.05 20.30 -19.17
CA GLY A 428 14.78 19.42 -18.26
C GLY A 428 14.58 19.77 -16.80
N TRP A 429 14.58 21.07 -16.47
CA TRP A 429 14.30 21.53 -15.13
C TRP A 429 12.89 21.14 -14.65
N MET A 430 11.87 21.42 -15.48
CA MET A 430 10.47 21.18 -15.15
C MET A 430 10.11 19.69 -14.99
N SER A 431 10.84 18.79 -15.66
CA SER A 431 10.62 17.34 -15.56
C SER A 431 11.42 16.69 -14.42
N ASN A 432 12.55 17.27 -14.02
CA ASN A 432 13.45 16.68 -13.02
C ASN A 432 13.31 17.28 -11.62
N TYR A 433 12.77 18.49 -11.49
CA TYR A 433 12.68 19.21 -10.22
C TYR A 433 11.23 19.61 -9.93
N ASP A 434 10.93 19.78 -8.65
CA ASP A 434 9.60 20.22 -8.23
C ASP A 434 9.37 21.67 -8.65
N ILE A 435 8.36 21.91 -9.49
CA ILE A 435 8.08 23.26 -9.98
C ILE A 435 7.14 24.04 -9.06
N ASN A 436 6.45 23.39 -8.10
CA ASN A 436 5.52 24.06 -7.20
C ASN A 436 5.79 23.73 -5.73
N LEU A 437 6.71 24.48 -5.13
CA LEU A 437 7.12 24.33 -3.72
C LEU A 437 6.00 24.62 -2.68
N THR A 438 4.79 24.99 -3.11
CA THR A 438 3.65 25.26 -2.21
C THR A 438 2.70 24.07 -2.06
N HIS A 439 2.86 23.03 -2.87
CA HIS A 439 2.10 21.78 -2.78
C HIS A 439 2.98 20.62 -2.32
N ASP A 440 2.41 19.70 -1.53
CA ASP A 440 3.13 18.53 -1.04
C ASP A 440 3.51 17.57 -2.18
N GLY A 441 4.71 16.99 -2.11
CA GLY A 441 5.23 16.05 -3.12
C GLY A 441 5.89 16.76 -4.30
N LYS A 442 6.32 16.01 -5.33
CA LYS A 442 7.07 16.56 -6.47
C LYS A 442 6.15 16.81 -7.66
N GLN A 443 5.84 18.05 -7.99
CA GLN A 443 5.08 18.35 -9.20
C GLN A 443 6.04 18.52 -10.38
N THR A 444 5.85 17.71 -11.42
CA THR A 444 6.71 17.72 -12.61
C THR A 444 5.89 17.93 -13.87
N VAL A 445 6.54 18.46 -14.90
CA VAL A 445 5.94 18.64 -16.21
C VAL A 445 6.82 17.99 -17.26
N ILE A 446 6.23 17.07 -18.02
CA ILE A 446 6.87 16.44 -19.17
C ILE A 446 6.59 17.27 -20.41
N THR A 447 7.63 17.65 -21.13
CA THR A 447 7.51 18.51 -22.31
C THR A 447 7.72 17.70 -23.58
N HIS A 448 6.66 17.55 -24.37
CA HIS A 448 6.67 16.98 -25.71
C HIS A 448 6.78 18.09 -26.74
N THR A 449 7.47 17.83 -27.85
CA THR A 449 7.66 18.82 -28.91
C THR A 449 7.24 18.26 -30.27
N ILE A 450 6.56 19.08 -31.06
CA ILE A 450 6.15 18.76 -32.41
C ILE A 450 6.72 19.81 -33.36
N GLY A 451 7.64 19.38 -34.23
CA GLY A 451 8.14 20.20 -35.33
C GLY A 451 7.15 20.16 -36.49
N PHE A 452 6.43 21.26 -36.71
CA PHE A 452 5.35 21.34 -37.68
C PHE A 452 5.78 21.98 -39.01
N SER A 453 5.39 21.38 -40.13
CA SER A 453 5.72 21.77 -41.50
C SER A 453 7.23 21.77 -41.83
N GLU A 454 7.57 22.14 -43.07
CA GLU A 454 8.97 22.37 -43.48
C GLU A 454 9.63 23.58 -42.78
N GLY A 455 8.84 24.49 -42.20
CA GLY A 455 9.36 25.66 -41.50
C GLY A 455 10.18 25.32 -40.25
N ALA A 456 9.81 24.23 -39.55
CA ALA A 456 10.49 23.78 -38.34
C ALA A 456 11.87 23.16 -38.61
N ALA A 457 12.26 22.96 -39.87
CA ALA A 457 13.46 22.20 -40.25
C ALA A 457 14.77 22.69 -39.59
N GLN A 458 14.86 23.99 -39.31
CA GLN A 458 16.03 24.59 -38.64
C GLN A 458 15.96 24.51 -37.11
N ALA A 459 14.78 24.26 -36.53
CA ALA A 459 14.56 24.11 -35.09
C ALA A 459 14.49 22.64 -34.62
N ILE A 460 14.53 21.67 -35.55
CA ILE A 460 14.35 20.24 -35.25
C ILE A 460 15.30 19.77 -34.13
N GLU A 461 16.58 20.12 -34.20
CA GLU A 461 17.56 19.64 -33.22
C GLU A 461 17.35 20.27 -31.84
N LEU A 462 16.96 21.56 -31.77
CA LEU A 462 16.52 22.20 -30.53
C LEU A 462 15.28 21.50 -29.94
N LEU A 463 14.26 21.23 -30.76
CA LEU A 463 13.01 20.59 -30.32
C LEU A 463 13.24 19.15 -29.86
N LYS A 464 14.10 18.40 -30.54
CA LYS A 464 14.55 17.05 -30.14
C LYS A 464 15.22 17.07 -28.78
N GLU A 465 16.19 17.96 -28.60
CA GLU A 465 16.90 18.08 -27.33
C GLU A 465 15.96 18.56 -26.21
N THR A 466 14.99 19.42 -26.54
CA THR A 466 13.96 19.87 -25.60
C THR A 466 13.10 18.73 -25.10
N ALA A 467 12.54 17.91 -26.01
CA ALA A 467 11.75 16.76 -25.61
C ALA A 467 12.58 15.74 -24.82
N LYS A 468 13.82 15.48 -25.26
CA LYS A 468 14.73 14.55 -24.60
C LYS A 468 15.05 14.97 -23.16
N GLN A 469 15.42 16.23 -22.93
CA GLN A 469 15.70 16.72 -21.57
C GLN A 469 14.41 16.81 -20.74
N GLY A 470 13.30 17.22 -21.35
CA GLY A 470 11.97 17.27 -20.73
C GLY A 470 11.28 15.92 -20.53
N GLN A 471 11.98 14.80 -20.74
CA GLN A 471 11.48 13.41 -20.66
C GLN A 471 10.25 13.11 -21.55
N GLY A 472 10.00 13.96 -22.54
CA GLY A 472 8.92 13.83 -23.50
C GLY A 472 9.36 13.20 -24.82
N LYS A 473 8.49 13.29 -25.82
CA LYS A 473 8.73 12.77 -27.17
C LYS A 473 8.79 13.91 -28.16
N PHE A 474 9.71 13.79 -29.11
CA PHE A 474 9.77 14.65 -30.29
C PHE A 474 9.14 13.93 -31.48
N ILE A 475 8.23 14.60 -32.18
CA ILE A 475 7.60 14.07 -33.40
C ILE A 475 7.63 15.15 -34.50
N GLU A 476 7.98 14.75 -35.72
CA GLU A 476 7.88 15.63 -36.89
C GLU A 476 6.51 15.46 -37.56
N ALA A 477 5.88 16.57 -37.92
CA ALA A 477 4.61 16.60 -38.62
C ALA A 477 4.66 17.57 -39.79
N LYS A 478 4.67 17.09 -41.03
CA LYS A 478 4.82 17.94 -42.22
C LYS A 478 3.52 18.57 -42.70
N ASN A 479 2.39 18.02 -42.28
CA ASN A 479 1.04 18.43 -42.65
C ASN A 479 0.07 18.18 -41.48
N GLY A 480 -1.16 18.71 -41.57
CA GLY A 480 -2.13 18.64 -40.47
C GLY A 480 -2.50 17.21 -40.09
N SER A 481 -2.55 16.30 -41.06
CA SER A 481 -2.85 14.91 -40.76
C SER A 481 -1.75 14.26 -39.91
N GLN A 482 -0.48 14.49 -40.24
CA GLN A 482 0.65 14.04 -39.41
C GLN A 482 0.67 14.71 -38.03
N LEU A 483 0.25 15.97 -37.94
CA LEU A 483 0.15 16.68 -36.66
C LEU A 483 -0.91 16.06 -35.74
N THR A 484 -2.08 15.72 -36.30
CA THR A 484 -3.14 15.00 -35.57
C THR A 484 -2.59 13.72 -34.95
N HIS A 485 -1.81 12.95 -35.72
CA HIS A 485 -1.22 11.70 -35.24
C HIS A 485 -0.08 11.87 -34.25
N ALA A 486 0.74 12.92 -34.44
CA ALA A 486 1.79 13.27 -33.49
C ALA A 486 1.19 13.54 -32.11
N ILE A 487 0.11 14.33 -32.04
CA ILE A 487 -0.56 14.62 -30.78
C ILE A 487 -1.20 13.35 -30.20
N THR A 488 -1.98 12.57 -30.97
CA THR A 488 -2.58 11.32 -30.43
C THR A 488 -1.53 10.30 -29.98
N GLY A 489 -0.41 10.20 -30.69
CA GLY A 489 0.69 9.31 -30.33
C GLY A 489 1.34 9.66 -28.99
N ILE A 490 1.47 10.96 -28.70
CA ILE A 490 1.92 11.44 -27.38
C ILE A 490 0.91 11.05 -26.29
N LEU A 491 -0.39 11.26 -26.53
CA LEU A 491 -1.44 10.97 -25.55
C LEU A 491 -1.52 9.46 -25.20
N ASN A 492 -1.16 8.58 -26.13
CA ASN A 492 -1.17 7.11 -25.92
C ASN A 492 -0.12 6.59 -24.94
N GLN A 493 0.89 7.40 -24.61
CA GLN A 493 2.05 6.96 -23.82
C GLN A 493 2.10 7.56 -22.41
N LEU A 494 1.03 8.22 -21.96
CA LEU A 494 1.00 8.91 -20.67
C LEU A 494 0.69 7.90 -19.53
N PRO A 495 1.59 7.68 -18.54
CA PRO A 495 1.41 6.67 -17.49
C PRO A 495 0.44 7.11 -16.36
N PRO A 496 -0.16 6.16 -15.60
CA PRO A 496 -0.94 6.47 -14.39
C PRO A 496 -0.05 6.75 -13.16
N SER A 497 -0.57 7.47 -12.16
CA SER A 497 0.12 7.83 -10.90
C SER A 497 -0.36 7.00 -9.70
N THR A 498 0.55 6.37 -8.94
CA THR A 498 0.27 5.75 -7.62
C THR A 498 1.35 6.10 -6.58
N SER A 499 1.01 6.10 -5.29
CA SER A 499 1.87 6.45 -4.15
C SER A 499 2.10 5.23 -3.23
N SER A 500 3.33 5.08 -2.71
CA SER A 500 3.73 4.00 -1.79
C SER A 500 3.36 4.30 -0.32
N LEU A 501 3.11 3.27 0.47
CA LEU A 501 2.83 3.35 1.92
C LEU A 501 3.88 2.54 2.71
N THR A 502 4.05 2.83 3.99
CA THR A 502 5.08 2.16 4.82
C THR A 502 4.44 1.36 5.97
N SER A 503 5.13 0.30 6.41
CA SER A 503 4.86 -0.38 7.67
C SER A 503 6.12 -0.32 8.52
N ALA A 504 6.07 0.36 9.66
CA ALA A 504 7.22 0.39 10.54
C ALA A 504 7.32 -0.89 11.37
N SER A 505 8.42 -1.64 11.22
CA SER A 505 8.80 -2.72 12.14
C SER A 505 10.17 -2.42 12.73
N VAL A 506 10.35 -2.68 14.02
CA VAL A 506 11.66 -2.57 14.70
C VAL A 506 12.07 -3.98 15.09
N ALA A 507 13.15 -4.48 14.51
CA ALA A 507 13.79 -5.68 15.03
C ALA A 507 14.62 -5.31 16.27
N ALA A 508 14.12 -5.62 17.46
CA ALA A 508 14.91 -5.50 18.68
C ALA A 508 15.94 -6.65 18.76
N ASN A 509 17.14 -6.31 19.24
CA ASN A 509 18.19 -7.27 19.54
C ASN A 509 17.72 -8.26 20.62
N ASN A 510 17.50 -9.53 20.26
CA ASN A 510 16.99 -10.56 21.17
C ASN A 510 18.06 -11.26 22.02
N LEU A 511 19.34 -10.87 21.91
CA LEU A 511 20.45 -11.63 22.50
C LEU A 511 21.19 -10.93 23.64
N ASP A 512 21.09 -9.60 23.76
CA ASP A 512 21.64 -8.87 24.90
C ASP A 512 20.55 -8.04 25.59
N ARG A 513 20.12 -8.50 26.77
CA ARG A 513 19.11 -7.82 27.61
C ARG A 513 19.66 -6.58 28.31
N THR A 514 20.94 -6.24 28.12
CA THR A 514 21.60 -5.09 28.75
C THR A 514 22.08 -4.03 27.76
N GLN A 515 22.21 -4.35 26.47
CA GLN A 515 22.55 -3.41 25.38
C GLN A 515 21.91 -3.86 24.05
N THR A 516 21.08 -3.03 23.42
CA THR A 516 20.58 -3.32 22.06
C THR A 516 21.66 -3.03 21.01
N LEU A 517 21.73 -3.85 19.94
CA LEU A 517 22.49 -3.47 18.75
C LEU A 517 21.92 -2.15 18.24
N ASP A 518 22.79 -1.27 17.75
CA ASP A 518 22.40 0.02 17.19
C ASP A 518 21.65 -0.13 15.86
N SER A 519 21.56 -1.31 15.24
CA SER A 519 20.88 -1.51 13.96
C SER A 519 19.37 -1.80 14.10
N VAL A 520 18.54 -1.11 13.32
CA VAL A 520 17.08 -1.27 13.25
C VAL A 520 16.66 -1.69 11.84
N TYR A 521 15.70 -2.60 11.68
CA TYR A 521 15.28 -3.14 10.38
C TYR A 521 13.78 -2.91 10.11
N PHE A 522 13.45 -2.20 9.04
CA PHE A 522 12.10 -1.84 8.62
C PHE A 522 11.65 -2.64 7.41
N SER A 523 10.49 -3.28 7.50
CA SER A 523 9.85 -3.99 6.40
C SER A 523 8.78 -3.11 5.74
N LEU A 524 8.94 -2.77 4.47
CA LEU A 524 8.07 -1.87 3.72
C LEU A 524 7.31 -2.62 2.62
N PHE A 525 6.18 -2.10 2.17
CA PHE A 525 5.47 -2.63 1.02
C PHE A 525 4.70 -1.56 0.27
N GLU A 526 4.56 -1.73 -1.04
CA GLU A 526 3.72 -0.87 -1.87
C GLU A 526 2.41 -1.58 -2.17
N PRO A 527 1.27 -1.06 -1.68
CA PRO A 527 -0.03 -1.59 -2.02
C PRO A 527 -0.28 -1.46 -3.53
N GLN A 528 -0.65 -2.58 -4.15
CA GLN A 528 -0.99 -2.62 -5.56
C GLN A 528 -2.37 -3.24 -5.75
N ILE A 529 -3.00 -2.97 -6.89
CA ILE A 529 -4.24 -3.64 -7.24
C ILE A 529 -3.88 -5.05 -7.75
N GLY A 530 -4.46 -6.09 -7.14
CA GLY A 530 -4.26 -7.48 -7.53
C GLY A 530 -3.69 -8.36 -6.41
N SER A 531 -3.26 -9.56 -6.79
CA SER A 531 -2.82 -10.60 -5.85
C SER A 531 -1.41 -10.38 -5.29
N ARG A 532 -0.55 -9.64 -5.99
CA ARG A 532 0.89 -9.50 -5.73
C ARG A 532 1.22 -8.04 -5.44
N TRP A 533 1.91 -7.79 -4.34
CA TRP A 533 2.41 -6.47 -3.96
C TRP A 533 3.93 -6.50 -3.84
N GLN A 534 4.54 -5.35 -4.07
CA GLN A 534 5.98 -5.17 -3.90
C GLN A 534 6.31 -4.92 -2.43
N GLY A 535 7.46 -5.43 -1.99
CA GLY A 535 7.98 -5.21 -0.65
C GLY A 535 9.45 -4.79 -0.66
N ASN A 536 9.91 -4.29 0.48
CA ASN A 536 11.32 -3.99 0.72
C ASN A 536 11.69 -4.25 2.20
N LEU A 537 12.96 -4.47 2.48
CA LEU A 537 13.52 -4.54 3.84
C LEU A 537 14.70 -3.58 3.91
N LYS A 538 14.65 -2.61 4.81
CA LYS A 538 15.63 -1.55 4.97
C LYS A 538 16.32 -1.62 6.33
N LYS A 539 17.62 -1.40 6.38
CA LYS A 539 18.39 -1.29 7.63
C LYS A 539 18.70 0.17 7.95
N TYR A 540 18.54 0.54 9.22
CA TYR A 540 18.87 1.85 9.79
C TYR A 540 19.69 1.66 11.07
N LYS A 541 20.08 2.76 11.70
CA LYS A 541 20.75 2.79 13.00
C LYS A 541 19.91 3.57 14.02
N ALA A 542 19.93 3.22 15.30
CA ALA A 542 19.37 4.01 16.40
C ALA A 542 20.53 4.61 17.21
N LYS A 543 20.47 5.92 17.46
CA LYS A 543 21.50 6.69 18.17
C LYS A 543 20.85 7.90 18.84
N ASP A 544 21.23 8.19 20.09
CA ASP A 544 20.82 9.39 20.84
C ASP A 544 19.30 9.64 20.90
N GLY A 545 18.50 8.57 21.00
CA GLY A 545 17.03 8.66 21.03
C GLY A 545 16.38 8.93 19.66
N GLU A 546 17.13 8.78 18.57
CA GLU A 546 16.66 8.95 17.19
C GLU A 546 17.04 7.73 16.35
N ILE A 547 16.32 7.53 15.23
CA ILE A 547 16.73 6.59 14.18
C ILE A 547 17.53 7.42 13.18
N VAL A 548 18.69 6.95 12.71
CA VAL A 548 19.63 7.66 11.82
C VAL A 548 20.06 6.76 10.66
N GLY A 549 20.42 7.37 9.53
CA GLY A 549 20.98 6.69 8.35
C GLY A 549 22.45 6.30 8.50
N TYR A 550 22.97 5.55 7.52
CA TYR A 550 24.39 5.19 7.50
C TYR A 550 25.28 6.43 7.26
N GLY A 551 26.06 6.81 8.27
CA GLY A 551 27.02 7.92 8.18
C GLY A 551 26.47 9.30 8.57
N SER A 552 25.25 9.36 9.09
CA SER A 552 24.62 10.58 9.62
C SER A 552 24.54 10.56 11.15
N ASP A 553 24.46 11.75 11.75
CA ASP A 553 24.15 11.97 13.18
C ASP A 553 22.73 12.56 13.35
N SER A 554 21.81 12.38 12.39
CA SER A 554 20.52 13.10 12.33
C SER A 554 19.30 12.16 12.19
N ASN A 555 18.17 12.53 12.82
CA ASN A 555 16.91 11.78 12.81
C ASN A 555 16.37 11.46 11.39
N VAL A 556 15.89 10.23 11.20
CA VAL A 556 15.17 9.69 10.05
C VAL A 556 13.73 10.22 9.99
N CYS A 557 13.16 10.66 11.12
CA CYS A 557 11.74 11.02 11.27
C CYS A 557 11.48 12.53 11.37
N SER A 558 12.47 13.37 11.04
CA SER A 558 12.19 14.80 10.89
C SER A 558 11.47 15.05 9.56
N ALA A 559 10.55 16.02 9.53
CA ALA A 559 9.74 16.38 8.35
C ALA A 559 10.57 16.83 7.12
N ASP A 560 11.90 16.77 7.23
CA ASP A 560 12.91 17.29 6.31
C ASP A 560 14.06 16.26 5.99
N ASN A 561 13.95 14.92 6.24
CA ASN A 561 15.10 13.99 6.05
C ASN A 561 14.90 12.60 5.34
N THR A 562 15.93 12.12 4.59
CA THR A 562 16.06 11.00 3.60
C THR A 562 17.38 10.31 3.98
N ASP A 563 17.46 9.92 5.21
CA ASP A 563 18.59 9.13 5.57
C ASP A 563 18.47 7.79 4.83
N ALA A 564 19.35 7.61 3.84
CA ALA A 564 19.37 6.41 3.04
C ALA A 564 19.57 5.23 4.01
N PRO A 565 18.78 4.16 3.86
CA PRO A 565 19.01 2.99 4.66
C PRO A 565 20.45 2.52 4.42
N VAL A 566 21.06 1.93 5.45
CA VAL A 566 22.39 1.29 5.35
C VAL A 566 22.44 0.34 4.15
N TRP A 567 21.31 -0.33 3.89
CA TRP A 567 21.03 -1.08 2.68
C TRP A 567 19.52 -1.32 2.57
N ASP A 568 19.04 -1.68 1.37
CA ASP A 568 17.69 -2.18 1.14
C ASP A 568 17.66 -3.43 0.25
N VAL A 569 16.66 -4.29 0.42
CA VAL A 569 16.57 -5.58 -0.30
C VAL A 569 16.04 -5.43 -1.73
N ALA A 570 15.19 -4.44 -2.00
CA ALA A 570 14.69 -4.23 -3.36
C ALA A 570 15.84 -3.83 -4.30
N SER A 571 16.69 -2.88 -3.89
CA SER A 571 17.91 -2.52 -4.65
C SER A 571 18.87 -3.69 -4.79
N TRP A 572 18.97 -4.56 -3.78
CA TRP A 572 19.79 -5.78 -3.90
C TRP A 572 19.31 -6.71 -5.03
N PHE A 573 18.00 -6.84 -5.27
CA PHE A 573 17.50 -7.68 -6.36
C PHE A 573 17.79 -7.07 -7.75
N THR A 574 17.65 -5.75 -7.88
CA THR A 574 17.76 -5.04 -9.16
C THR A 574 19.19 -4.63 -9.54
N ASP A 575 19.96 -4.07 -8.60
CA ASP A 575 21.28 -3.48 -8.88
C ASP A 575 22.40 -4.53 -8.99
N ASP A 576 22.33 -5.61 -8.21
CA ASP A 576 23.36 -6.67 -8.21
C ASP A 576 23.20 -7.70 -9.35
N LYS A 577 22.14 -7.56 -10.18
CA LYS A 577 21.80 -8.47 -11.30
C LYS A 577 21.91 -9.94 -10.91
N THR A 578 21.37 -10.28 -9.74
CA THR A 578 21.43 -11.66 -9.26
C THR A 578 20.62 -12.55 -10.21
N THR A 579 21.22 -13.62 -10.75
CA THR A 579 20.52 -14.52 -11.71
C THR A 579 20.15 -15.86 -11.07
N THR A 580 20.50 -16.06 -9.79
CA THR A 580 20.28 -17.33 -9.08
C THR A 580 19.98 -17.11 -7.62
N ARG A 581 18.97 -17.81 -7.09
CA ARG A 581 18.61 -17.85 -5.66
C ARG A 581 18.50 -19.27 -5.15
N LYS A 582 18.72 -19.44 -3.84
CA LYS A 582 18.62 -20.74 -3.17
C LYS A 582 17.26 -20.85 -2.49
N PHE A 583 16.34 -21.60 -3.12
CA PHE A 583 15.04 -21.89 -2.55
C PHE A 583 14.96 -23.31 -2.01
N TYR A 584 14.32 -23.45 -0.87
CA TYR A 584 14.02 -24.71 -0.20
C TYR A 584 12.52 -24.98 -0.13
N MET A 585 12.16 -26.25 -0.02
CA MET A 585 10.81 -26.74 0.26
C MET A 585 10.83 -27.87 1.30
N ASP A 586 9.66 -28.16 1.87
CA ASP A 586 9.51 -29.30 2.76
C ASP A 586 9.30 -30.61 1.97
N ALA A 587 9.99 -31.66 2.41
CA ALA A 587 9.82 -33.04 1.93
C ALA A 587 9.52 -33.99 3.10
N GLY A 588 8.78 -33.48 4.10
CA GLY A 588 8.63 -34.11 5.41
C GLY A 588 9.61 -33.55 6.45
N VAL A 589 9.55 -34.10 7.67
CA VAL A 589 10.42 -33.69 8.78
C VAL A 589 11.88 -34.03 8.47
N GLY A 590 12.79 -33.08 8.73
CA GLY A 590 14.22 -33.22 8.52
C GLY A 590 14.81 -32.11 7.65
N THR A 591 15.89 -32.43 6.94
CA THR A 591 16.58 -31.47 6.06
C THR A 591 15.64 -30.97 4.96
N LEU A 592 15.56 -29.65 4.80
CA LEU A 592 14.85 -29.04 3.69
C LEU A 592 15.56 -29.40 2.37
N VAL A 593 14.77 -29.61 1.32
CA VAL A 593 15.29 -29.97 -0.01
C VAL A 593 15.16 -28.79 -0.96
N ASP A 594 15.97 -28.77 -2.02
CA ASP A 594 15.91 -27.70 -3.00
C ASP A 594 14.50 -27.61 -3.65
N PHE A 595 13.96 -26.40 -3.76
CA PHE A 595 12.76 -26.12 -4.53
C PHE A 595 13.10 -26.24 -6.02
N ASN A 596 12.92 -27.43 -6.58
CA ASN A 596 13.16 -27.73 -7.97
C ASN A 596 12.11 -28.71 -8.48
N ARG A 597 12.03 -28.83 -9.81
CA ARG A 597 11.04 -29.67 -10.46
C ARG A 597 11.03 -31.11 -9.96
N ALA A 598 12.18 -31.76 -9.84
CA ALA A 598 12.24 -33.17 -9.43
C ALA A 598 11.67 -33.39 -8.01
N ASN A 599 11.99 -32.50 -7.07
CA ASN A 599 11.49 -32.57 -5.70
C ASN A 599 9.99 -32.22 -5.63
N LEU A 600 9.54 -31.23 -6.41
CA LEU A 600 8.13 -30.84 -6.50
C LEU A 600 7.26 -31.96 -7.13
N GLU A 601 7.71 -32.58 -8.23
CA GLU A 601 7.02 -33.72 -8.83
C GLU A 601 6.90 -34.87 -7.83
N THR A 602 7.94 -35.12 -7.03
CA THR A 602 7.88 -36.12 -5.95
C THR A 602 6.88 -35.72 -4.86
N ALA A 603 6.84 -34.45 -4.47
CA ALA A 603 5.92 -33.95 -3.44
C ALA A 603 4.45 -33.99 -3.88
N PHE A 604 4.19 -33.79 -5.18
CA PHE A 604 2.85 -33.83 -5.79
C PHE A 604 2.59 -35.10 -6.59
N THR A 605 3.21 -36.22 -6.20
CA THR A 605 3.10 -37.57 -6.81
C THR A 605 3.85 -37.74 -8.15
N ASP A 606 3.60 -36.86 -9.13
CA ASP A 606 4.27 -36.86 -10.43
C ASP A 606 4.16 -35.49 -11.13
N ALA A 607 4.64 -35.40 -12.38
CA ALA A 607 4.54 -34.20 -13.22
C ALA A 607 3.09 -33.73 -13.43
N THR A 608 2.13 -34.65 -13.55
CA THR A 608 0.72 -34.32 -13.74
C THR A 608 0.10 -33.75 -12.46
N GLY A 609 0.46 -34.31 -11.29
CA GLY A 609 0.05 -33.77 -10.01
C GLY A 609 0.63 -32.37 -9.74
N LEU A 610 1.91 -32.15 -10.07
CA LEU A 610 2.53 -30.81 -9.99
C LEU A 610 1.87 -29.82 -10.95
N ALA A 611 1.58 -30.23 -12.19
CA ALA A 611 0.89 -29.39 -13.16
C ALA A 611 -0.49 -28.95 -12.66
N LYS A 612 -1.20 -29.84 -11.97
CA LYS A 612 -2.50 -29.53 -11.36
C LYS A 612 -2.36 -28.49 -10.25
N GLU A 613 -1.38 -28.65 -9.38
CA GLU A 613 -1.14 -27.73 -8.25
C GLU A 613 -0.76 -26.32 -8.74
N LEU A 614 0.12 -26.24 -9.74
CA LEU A 614 0.52 -24.99 -10.37
C LEU A 614 -0.56 -24.43 -11.31
N GLY A 615 -1.70 -25.11 -11.48
CA GLY A 615 -2.79 -24.68 -12.36
C GLY A 615 -2.41 -24.59 -13.84
N VAL A 616 -1.47 -25.41 -14.30
CA VAL A 616 -0.96 -25.49 -15.68
C VAL A 616 -1.33 -26.80 -16.39
N LEU A 617 -2.09 -27.68 -15.72
CA LEU A 617 -2.54 -28.95 -16.27
C LEU A 617 -3.37 -28.76 -17.55
N GLY A 618 -2.94 -29.41 -18.63
CA GLY A 618 -3.64 -29.37 -19.91
C GLY A 618 -3.50 -28.04 -20.67
N LEU A 619 -2.52 -27.20 -20.34
CA LEU A 619 -2.21 -26.01 -21.14
C LEU A 619 -1.64 -26.40 -22.50
N GLU A 620 -2.18 -25.79 -23.55
CA GLU A 620 -1.80 -25.97 -24.95
C GLU A 620 -1.45 -24.60 -25.56
N ASP A 621 -0.55 -24.59 -26.55
CA ASP A 621 -0.30 -23.43 -27.41
C ASP A 621 -1.44 -23.26 -28.44
N ASP A 622 -1.38 -22.17 -29.23
CA ASP A 622 -2.35 -21.88 -30.29
C ASP A 622 -2.43 -22.97 -31.38
N ASN A 623 -1.43 -23.85 -31.44
CA ASN A 623 -1.38 -24.97 -32.38
C ASN A 623 -1.91 -26.29 -31.76
N GLY A 624 -2.40 -26.26 -30.52
CA GLY A 624 -2.87 -27.42 -29.77
C GLY A 624 -1.76 -28.34 -29.27
N ASN A 625 -0.51 -27.88 -29.22
CA ASN A 625 0.59 -28.63 -28.60
C ASN A 625 0.61 -28.37 -27.09
N SER A 626 0.80 -29.41 -26.30
CA SER A 626 0.95 -29.22 -24.85
C SER A 626 2.20 -28.39 -24.52
N ILE A 627 2.00 -27.32 -23.76
CA ILE A 627 3.04 -26.45 -23.20
C ILE A 627 3.15 -26.58 -21.67
N GLU A 628 2.45 -27.56 -21.09
CA GLU A 628 2.41 -27.84 -19.65
C GLU A 628 3.81 -27.96 -19.06
N SER A 629 4.67 -28.78 -19.65
CA SER A 629 6.02 -29.02 -19.13
C SER A 629 6.88 -27.76 -19.10
N ALA A 630 6.78 -26.89 -20.12
CA ALA A 630 7.52 -25.64 -20.16
C ALA A 630 6.94 -24.63 -19.16
N ASN A 631 5.61 -24.60 -19.01
CA ASN A 631 4.94 -23.74 -18.04
C ASN A 631 5.27 -24.14 -16.59
N ILE A 632 5.42 -25.44 -16.28
CA ILE A 632 5.92 -25.87 -14.97
C ILE A 632 7.28 -25.23 -14.68
N ASP A 633 8.21 -25.29 -15.63
CA ASP A 633 9.55 -24.72 -15.45
C ASP A 633 9.48 -23.19 -15.29
N GLN A 634 8.65 -22.50 -16.09
CA GLN A 634 8.42 -21.06 -15.97
C GLN A 634 7.82 -20.66 -14.62
N GLN A 635 6.80 -21.36 -14.12
CA GLN A 635 6.19 -21.09 -12.81
C GLN A 635 7.22 -21.28 -11.67
N ILE A 636 8.07 -22.31 -11.75
CA ILE A 636 9.13 -22.54 -10.77
C ILE A 636 10.19 -21.44 -10.82
N SER A 637 10.60 -21.01 -12.01
CA SER A 637 11.55 -19.91 -12.20
C SER A 637 10.99 -18.58 -11.72
N TRP A 638 9.74 -18.28 -12.06
CA TRP A 638 9.02 -17.08 -11.60
C TRP A 638 8.86 -17.05 -10.08
N ALA A 639 8.54 -18.20 -9.46
CA ALA A 639 8.45 -18.30 -8.00
C ALA A 639 9.80 -18.03 -7.31
N LYS A 640 10.92 -18.28 -8.01
CA LYS A 640 12.26 -17.91 -7.54
C LYS A 640 12.58 -16.44 -7.81
N GLY A 641 11.69 -15.67 -8.41
CA GLY A 641 11.88 -14.24 -8.69
C GLY A 641 12.52 -13.94 -10.04
N LEU A 642 12.74 -14.91 -10.92
CA LEU A 642 13.19 -14.60 -12.28
C LEU A 642 12.05 -13.92 -13.05
N ASP A 643 12.39 -12.89 -13.81
CA ASP A 643 11.48 -12.27 -14.74
C ASP A 643 11.35 -13.14 -16.00
N VAL A 644 10.46 -14.14 -15.96
CA VAL A 644 10.24 -15.04 -17.10
C VAL A 644 9.28 -14.46 -18.13
N ASP A 645 8.68 -13.31 -17.84
CA ASP A 645 7.63 -12.67 -18.63
C ASP A 645 8.09 -11.33 -19.24
N ASP A 646 9.32 -10.87 -18.94
CA ASP A 646 9.91 -9.59 -19.41
C ASP A 646 9.00 -8.42 -19.01
N GLU A 647 8.65 -8.37 -17.72
CA GLU A 647 7.75 -7.40 -17.11
C GLU A 647 8.29 -5.96 -17.26
N ASP A 648 9.62 -5.77 -17.29
CA ASP A 648 10.26 -4.47 -17.50
C ASP A 648 10.52 -4.12 -18.99
N ASN A 649 10.26 -5.07 -19.89
CA ASN A 649 10.44 -4.97 -21.35
C ASN A 649 11.87 -4.61 -21.79
N ASP A 650 12.89 -5.02 -21.05
CA ASP A 650 14.29 -4.84 -21.43
C ASP A 650 14.81 -5.93 -22.41
N GLY A 651 14.01 -6.97 -22.63
CA GLY A 651 14.29 -8.11 -23.51
C GLY A 651 15.11 -9.23 -22.85
N SER A 652 15.34 -9.15 -21.54
CA SER A 652 15.92 -10.19 -20.69
C SER A 652 14.81 -11.03 -20.03
N TYR A 653 15.07 -12.33 -19.90
CA TYR A 653 14.15 -13.29 -19.24
C TYR A 653 14.82 -14.05 -18.09
N VAL A 654 15.97 -13.56 -17.63
CA VAL A 654 16.92 -14.29 -16.76
C VAL A 654 17.47 -13.46 -15.61
N ASP A 655 17.06 -12.20 -15.55
CA ASP A 655 17.23 -11.26 -14.46
C ASP A 655 16.06 -11.39 -13.47
N MET A 656 16.10 -10.59 -12.40
CA MET A 656 15.14 -10.70 -11.29
C MET A 656 14.08 -9.63 -11.42
N ARG A 657 12.83 -10.03 -11.19
CA ARG A 657 11.70 -9.10 -11.07
C ARG A 657 11.93 -8.13 -9.91
N GLU A 658 11.55 -6.88 -10.08
CA GLU A 658 11.72 -5.82 -9.07
C GLU A 658 11.04 -6.18 -7.74
N ASP A 659 9.90 -6.86 -7.81
CA ASP A 659 9.10 -7.25 -6.67
C ASP A 659 9.44 -8.66 -6.12
N ALA A 660 10.61 -9.22 -6.44
CA ALA A 660 11.02 -10.59 -6.10
C ALA A 660 11.01 -10.93 -4.60
N PHE A 661 11.07 -9.90 -3.75
CA PHE A 661 10.93 -10.01 -2.29
C PHE A 661 9.47 -10.17 -1.85
N ALA A 662 8.53 -9.49 -2.52
CA ALA A 662 7.11 -9.36 -2.17
C ALA A 662 6.84 -8.74 -0.79
N ASP A 663 5.56 -8.48 -0.49
CA ASP A 663 5.13 -7.72 0.69
C ASP A 663 5.23 -8.51 2.02
N PRO A 664 6.00 -8.01 3.01
CA PRO A 664 5.94 -8.44 4.41
C PRO A 664 4.87 -7.65 5.17
N LEU A 665 3.59 -7.93 4.92
CA LEU A 665 2.47 -7.14 5.44
C LEU A 665 2.38 -7.15 6.98
N HIS A 666 2.44 -8.32 7.60
CA HIS A 666 2.36 -8.47 9.06
C HIS A 666 3.55 -9.23 9.68
N SER A 667 4.36 -9.91 8.87
CA SER A 667 5.56 -10.60 9.35
C SER A 667 6.67 -9.58 9.66
N LYS A 668 7.11 -9.55 10.91
CA LYS A 668 8.19 -8.66 11.36
C LYS A 668 9.57 -9.30 11.15
N PRO A 669 10.60 -8.53 10.74
CA PRO A 669 11.98 -9.01 10.68
C PRO A 669 12.51 -9.45 12.05
N LEU A 670 13.13 -10.62 12.10
CA LEU A 670 13.72 -11.22 13.30
C LEU A 670 15.24 -11.36 13.13
N VAL A 671 16.01 -10.82 14.08
CA VAL A 671 17.48 -10.84 14.03
C VAL A 671 18.05 -11.97 14.89
N VAL A 672 19.04 -12.70 14.36
CA VAL A 672 19.77 -13.78 15.03
C VAL A 672 21.28 -13.57 14.88
N ASN A 673 22.04 -13.67 15.99
CA ASN A 673 23.49 -13.47 15.99
C ASN A 673 24.23 -14.82 16.15
N TYR A 674 25.00 -15.20 15.13
CA TYR A 674 25.81 -16.42 15.09
C TYR A 674 27.31 -16.16 15.33
N GLY A 675 27.64 -15.02 15.96
CA GLY A 675 29.01 -14.65 16.28
C GLY A 675 29.89 -14.42 15.06
N GLU A 676 31.19 -14.69 15.18
CA GLU A 676 32.16 -14.46 14.08
C GLU A 676 32.03 -15.50 12.95
N THR A 677 31.43 -16.66 13.23
CA THR A 677 31.37 -17.78 12.27
C THR A 677 30.41 -17.48 11.13
N TYR A 678 29.22 -16.99 11.45
CA TYR A 678 28.21 -16.66 10.45
C TYR A 678 27.68 -15.23 10.57
N GLY A 679 28.04 -14.43 11.57
CA GLY A 679 27.59 -13.04 11.67
C GLY A 679 26.09 -12.90 12.00
N ILE A 680 25.51 -11.77 11.58
CA ILE A 680 24.11 -11.43 11.85
C ILE A 680 23.22 -11.95 10.71
N ARG A 681 22.07 -12.52 11.09
CA ARG A 681 21.04 -13.02 10.18
C ARG A 681 19.71 -12.36 10.45
N VAL A 682 18.96 -12.07 9.39
CA VAL A 682 17.62 -11.47 9.47
C VAL A 682 16.62 -12.39 8.78
N VAL A 683 15.57 -12.79 9.50
CA VAL A 683 14.52 -13.68 9.01
C VAL A 683 13.22 -12.90 8.84
N VAL A 684 12.54 -13.05 7.70
CA VAL A 684 11.25 -12.39 7.44
C VAL A 684 10.38 -13.23 6.49
N GLY A 685 9.11 -13.38 6.79
CA GLY A 685 8.10 -14.00 5.90
C GLY A 685 7.44 -12.97 4.99
N THR A 686 7.04 -13.40 3.79
CA THR A 686 6.34 -12.55 2.81
C THR A 686 5.11 -13.25 2.23
N ASN A 687 4.19 -12.45 1.68
CA ASN A 687 2.95 -12.95 1.09
C ASN A 687 3.13 -13.65 -0.26
N ALA A 688 4.32 -13.60 -0.86
CA ALA A 688 4.70 -14.55 -1.92
C ALA A 688 4.79 -16.01 -1.43
N GLY A 689 4.70 -16.22 -0.11
CA GLY A 689 4.71 -17.54 0.51
C GLY A 689 6.11 -18.03 0.90
N ALA A 690 7.09 -17.14 0.96
CA ALA A 690 8.47 -17.46 1.27
C ALA A 690 8.89 -16.90 2.64
N LEU A 691 9.71 -17.69 3.35
CA LEU A 691 10.45 -17.26 4.54
C LEU A 691 11.90 -17.02 4.12
N HIS A 692 12.32 -15.77 4.17
CA HIS A 692 13.63 -15.32 3.71
C HIS A 692 14.62 -15.27 4.87
N MET A 693 15.87 -15.67 4.62
CA MET A 693 17.00 -15.53 5.53
C MET A 693 18.09 -14.69 4.85
N PHE A 694 18.32 -13.50 5.39
CA PHE A 694 19.33 -12.57 4.92
C PHE A 694 20.55 -12.55 5.83
N GLU A 695 21.70 -12.31 5.24
CA GLU A 695 22.97 -12.01 5.89
C GLU A 695 23.18 -10.50 5.93
N ASP A 696 23.36 -9.96 7.13
CA ASP A 696 23.79 -8.57 7.31
C ASP A 696 25.31 -8.53 7.43
N SER A 697 25.96 -7.99 6.39
CA SER A 697 27.41 -7.80 6.33
C SER A 697 27.84 -6.39 6.75
N GLY A 698 26.97 -5.65 7.44
CA GLY A 698 27.20 -4.28 7.86
C GLY A 698 26.62 -3.29 6.85
N THR A 699 27.23 -3.19 5.66
CA THR A 699 26.86 -2.22 4.60
C THR A 699 26.15 -2.84 3.40
N THR A 700 25.95 -4.15 3.41
CA THR A 700 25.26 -4.89 2.34
C THR A 700 24.39 -5.97 2.96
N VAL A 701 23.30 -6.29 2.26
CA VAL A 701 22.46 -7.44 2.54
C VAL A 701 22.65 -8.49 1.46
N LYS A 702 22.55 -9.76 1.83
CA LYS A 702 22.52 -10.86 0.87
C LYS A 702 21.53 -11.91 1.32
N GLU A 703 20.64 -12.35 0.42
CA GLU A 703 19.78 -13.50 0.71
C GLU A 703 20.62 -14.79 0.72
N ASN A 704 20.63 -15.52 1.85
CA ASN A 704 21.28 -16.82 1.94
C ASN A 704 20.39 -17.93 1.38
N TRP A 705 19.11 -17.91 1.73
CA TRP A 705 18.10 -18.83 1.23
C TRP A 705 16.68 -18.29 1.48
N ALA A 706 15.71 -18.83 0.73
CA ALA A 706 14.29 -18.67 0.97
C ALA A 706 13.63 -20.05 1.13
N PHE A 707 12.66 -20.18 2.02
CA PHE A 707 11.89 -21.41 2.22
C PHE A 707 10.44 -21.17 1.79
N LEU A 708 9.98 -21.89 0.76
CA LEU A 708 8.61 -21.87 0.29
C LEU A 708 7.94 -23.22 0.65
N PRO A 709 7.02 -23.26 1.63
CA PRO A 709 6.31 -24.47 2.00
C PRO A 709 5.52 -25.01 0.82
N LYS A 710 5.47 -26.33 0.68
CA LYS A 710 4.75 -26.97 -0.43
C LYS A 710 3.26 -26.61 -0.44
N GLU A 711 2.67 -26.33 0.72
CA GLU A 711 1.26 -25.98 0.80
C GLU A 711 0.92 -24.65 0.13
N LEU A 712 1.91 -23.77 -0.08
CA LEU A 712 1.73 -22.47 -0.73
C LEU A 712 2.07 -22.49 -2.23
N VAL A 713 2.42 -23.65 -2.79
CA VAL A 713 2.74 -23.78 -4.23
C VAL A 713 1.56 -23.39 -5.12
N HIS A 714 0.31 -23.61 -4.68
CA HIS A 714 -0.88 -23.19 -5.41
C HIS A 714 -1.03 -21.66 -5.53
N ASN A 715 -0.36 -20.86 -4.69
CA ASN A 715 -0.41 -19.40 -4.77
C ASN A 715 0.35 -18.85 -5.99
N ILE A 716 1.38 -19.56 -6.45
CA ILE A 716 2.34 -19.10 -7.47
C ILE A 716 1.60 -18.61 -8.72
N LYS A 717 0.60 -19.35 -9.19
CA LYS A 717 -0.16 -18.99 -10.38
C LYS A 717 -0.92 -17.67 -10.22
N SER A 718 -1.64 -17.50 -9.11
CA SER A 718 -2.41 -16.28 -8.86
C SER A 718 -1.51 -15.06 -8.70
N LEU A 719 -0.37 -15.24 -8.02
CA LEU A 719 0.63 -14.19 -7.86
C LEU A 719 1.30 -13.83 -9.19
N ARG A 720 1.62 -14.79 -10.07
CA ARG A 720 2.18 -14.54 -11.40
C ARG A 720 1.18 -13.91 -12.36
N ASP A 721 -0.05 -14.42 -12.37
CA ASP A 721 -1.10 -13.89 -13.23
C ASP A 721 -1.51 -12.46 -12.83
N ASN A 722 -1.40 -12.12 -11.53
CA ASN A 722 -1.62 -10.82 -10.89
C ASN A 722 -2.76 -9.97 -11.46
N TYR A 723 -3.96 -10.56 -11.64
CA TYR A 723 -5.10 -9.80 -12.15
C TYR A 723 -5.46 -8.65 -11.22
N THR A 724 -5.72 -7.48 -11.79
CA THR A 724 -6.20 -6.30 -11.06
C THR A 724 -7.56 -6.52 -10.38
N SER A 725 -8.28 -7.54 -10.83
CA SER A 725 -9.56 -7.94 -10.27
C SER A 725 -9.46 -9.14 -9.31
N ALA A 726 -8.26 -9.73 -9.15
CA ALA A 726 -8.03 -10.76 -8.16
C ALA A 726 -7.80 -10.15 -6.76
N ASN A 727 -8.32 -10.83 -5.75
CA ASN A 727 -8.05 -10.48 -4.36
C ASN A 727 -6.57 -10.67 -4.04
N LYS A 728 -6.13 -10.00 -2.97
CA LYS A 728 -4.80 -10.23 -2.39
C LYS A 728 -4.62 -11.72 -2.07
N VAL A 729 -3.43 -12.24 -2.39
CA VAL A 729 -3.02 -13.57 -1.96
C VAL A 729 -2.08 -13.43 -0.77
N TYR A 730 -2.33 -14.25 0.24
CA TYR A 730 -1.57 -14.27 1.49
C TYR A 730 -0.68 -15.51 1.55
N GLY A 731 0.52 -15.34 2.12
CA GLY A 731 1.55 -16.36 2.20
C GLY A 731 2.01 -16.60 3.64
N ILE A 732 3.29 -16.39 3.91
CA ILE A 732 3.84 -16.46 5.27
C ILE A 732 3.77 -15.07 5.88
N ASP A 733 2.68 -14.81 6.61
CA ASP A 733 2.35 -13.48 7.12
C ASP A 733 2.31 -13.42 8.66
N GLY A 734 2.51 -14.54 9.35
CA GLY A 734 2.51 -14.60 10.81
C GLY A 734 3.76 -14.01 11.45
N GLU A 735 3.61 -13.47 12.66
CA GLU A 735 4.76 -13.08 13.48
C GLU A 735 5.60 -14.31 13.84
N ILE A 736 6.93 -14.16 13.75
CA ILE A 736 7.89 -15.23 13.97
C ILE A 736 8.35 -15.22 15.43
N THR A 737 8.46 -16.39 16.04
CA THR A 737 9.01 -16.58 17.38
C THR A 737 10.29 -17.39 17.33
N LEU A 738 11.30 -16.94 18.07
CA LEU A 738 12.60 -17.58 18.18
C LEU A 738 12.78 -18.21 19.56
N HIS A 739 13.18 -19.48 19.61
CA HIS A 739 13.75 -20.10 20.79
C HIS A 739 15.25 -20.22 20.62
N LEU A 740 16.01 -19.64 21.56
CA LEU A 740 17.46 -19.78 21.63
C LEU A 740 17.83 -20.54 22.88
N ASN A 741 18.75 -21.48 22.74
CA ASN A 741 19.41 -22.16 23.83
C ASN A 741 20.93 -21.99 23.65
N ASP A 742 21.43 -20.87 24.16
CA ASP A 742 22.86 -20.58 24.29
C ASP A 742 23.36 -21.23 25.59
N ILE A 743 24.07 -22.35 25.44
CA ILE A 743 24.59 -23.16 26.56
C ILE A 743 25.73 -22.41 27.26
N LYS A 744 26.46 -21.57 26.53
CA LYS A 744 27.66 -20.86 27.01
C LYS A 744 27.30 -19.50 27.65
N GLY A 745 26.15 -18.94 27.30
CA GLY A 745 25.68 -17.63 27.76
C GLY A 745 26.55 -16.47 27.24
N ASP A 746 27.14 -16.61 26.06
CA ASP A 746 28.01 -15.62 25.44
C ASP A 746 27.29 -14.71 24.41
N GLY A 747 25.99 -14.90 24.24
CA GLY A 747 25.13 -14.07 23.39
C GLY A 747 25.28 -14.37 21.89
N LYS A 748 25.87 -15.53 21.54
CA LYS A 748 26.10 -15.99 20.18
C LYS A 748 25.60 -17.42 20.05
N ILE A 749 25.20 -17.80 18.85
CA ILE A 749 24.80 -19.18 18.53
C ILE A 749 25.96 -19.89 17.82
N ASP A 750 26.63 -20.82 18.51
CA ASP A 750 27.71 -21.62 17.95
C ASP A 750 27.93 -22.96 18.68
N GLY A 751 28.57 -23.91 17.99
CA GLY A 751 28.88 -25.22 18.57
C GLY A 751 27.64 -26.06 18.86
N ASP A 752 27.33 -26.27 20.14
CA ASP A 752 26.22 -27.10 20.63
C ASP A 752 24.94 -26.29 20.92
N ASP A 753 24.96 -24.97 20.70
CA ASP A 753 23.81 -24.08 20.89
C ASP A 753 22.71 -24.37 19.85
N THR A 754 21.46 -24.10 20.21
CA THR A 754 20.32 -24.32 19.29
C THR A 754 19.47 -23.07 19.08
N ALA A 755 18.99 -22.90 17.84
CA ALA A 755 18.08 -21.83 17.45
C ALA A 755 16.91 -22.38 16.63
N TRP A 756 15.68 -22.23 17.13
CA TRP A 756 14.46 -22.73 16.49
C TRP A 756 13.46 -21.60 16.21
N LEU A 757 12.93 -21.58 14.99
CA LEU A 757 11.89 -20.67 14.54
C LEU A 757 10.52 -21.33 14.60
N PHE A 758 9.52 -20.55 15.02
CA PHE A 758 8.13 -20.94 15.03
C PHE A 758 7.29 -19.83 14.40
N PHE A 759 6.44 -20.16 13.43
CA PHE A 759 5.63 -19.18 12.72
C PHE A 759 4.32 -19.80 12.20
N GLY A 760 3.35 -18.93 11.95
CA GLY A 760 2.08 -19.23 11.28
C GLY A 760 1.96 -18.48 9.95
N LEU A 761 0.86 -18.72 9.25
CA LEU A 761 0.53 -18.14 7.94
C LEU A 761 -0.52 -17.00 8.01
N ARG A 762 -1.17 -16.76 9.16
CA ARG A 762 -2.35 -15.88 9.29
C ARG A 762 -3.43 -16.19 8.23
N ARG A 763 -3.76 -15.22 7.37
CA ARG A 763 -4.73 -15.36 6.27
C ARG A 763 -4.25 -16.32 5.19
N GLY A 764 -2.93 -16.56 5.09
CA GLY A 764 -2.35 -17.54 4.16
C GLY A 764 -2.65 -18.99 4.51
N GLY A 765 -3.12 -19.29 5.73
CA GLY A 765 -3.53 -20.65 6.10
C GLY A 765 -3.64 -20.93 7.60
N ASN A 766 -3.96 -22.18 7.93
CA ASN A 766 -4.18 -22.66 9.29
C ASN A 766 -3.01 -23.51 9.84
N SER A 767 -1.85 -23.40 9.19
CA SER A 767 -0.67 -24.20 9.52
C SER A 767 0.31 -23.43 10.40
N TYR A 768 0.95 -24.16 11.33
CA TYR A 768 2.11 -23.71 12.09
C TYR A 768 3.33 -24.57 11.75
N TYR A 769 4.50 -23.93 11.76
CA TYR A 769 5.78 -24.54 11.42
C TYR A 769 6.79 -24.41 12.56
N GLY A 770 7.61 -25.44 12.75
CA GLY A 770 8.84 -25.38 13.53
C GLY A 770 10.04 -25.66 12.63
N VAL A 771 11.02 -24.76 12.59
CA VAL A 771 12.22 -24.87 11.76
C VAL A 771 13.47 -24.69 12.61
N ASP A 772 14.40 -25.64 12.53
CA ASP A 772 15.71 -25.57 13.16
C ASP A 772 16.67 -24.80 12.26
N ILE A 773 17.19 -23.68 12.77
CA ILE A 773 18.16 -22.80 12.11
C ILE A 773 19.49 -22.76 12.87
N SER A 774 19.74 -23.68 13.81
CA SER A 774 20.99 -23.72 14.60
C SER A 774 22.24 -23.66 13.71
N ASP A 775 22.18 -24.29 12.52
CA ASP A 775 23.07 -24.01 11.40
C ASP A 775 22.33 -23.14 10.37
N PRO A 776 22.71 -21.84 10.22
CA PRO A 776 22.00 -20.93 9.32
C PRO A 776 22.18 -21.27 7.84
N THR A 777 23.07 -22.21 7.49
CA THR A 777 23.31 -22.65 6.11
C THR A 777 22.54 -23.92 5.73
N ALA A 778 22.04 -24.66 6.72
CA ALA A 778 21.38 -25.95 6.55
C ALA A 778 20.09 -26.07 7.41
N PRO A 779 19.07 -25.24 7.14
CA PRO A 779 17.82 -25.25 7.89
C PRO A 779 17.08 -26.60 7.77
N LYS A 780 16.36 -26.99 8.83
CA LYS A 780 15.63 -28.27 8.90
C LYS A 780 14.20 -28.05 9.38
N LEU A 781 13.23 -28.63 8.69
CA LEU A 781 11.86 -28.69 9.18
C LEU A 781 11.79 -29.65 10.38
N MET A 782 11.35 -29.14 11.53
CA MET A 782 11.14 -29.94 12.74
C MET A 782 9.76 -30.59 12.72
N TRP A 783 8.73 -29.81 12.40
CA TRP A 783 7.34 -30.28 12.31
C TRP A 783 6.47 -29.24 11.58
N ARG A 784 5.31 -29.71 11.11
CA ARG A 784 4.21 -28.91 10.57
C ARG A 784 2.91 -29.42 11.20
N ILE A 785 2.06 -28.51 11.68
CA ILE A 785 0.77 -28.82 12.28
C ILE A 785 -0.31 -27.99 11.60
N ASP A 786 -1.43 -28.61 11.23
CA ASP A 786 -2.62 -27.94 10.71
C ASP A 786 -3.89 -28.55 11.35
N ASN A 787 -5.07 -28.14 10.88
CA ASN A 787 -6.34 -28.65 11.41
C ASN A 787 -6.63 -30.14 11.13
N THR A 788 -5.82 -30.79 10.28
CA THR A 788 -5.91 -32.23 10.01
C THR A 788 -4.98 -33.05 10.90
N SER A 789 -4.03 -32.40 11.58
CA SER A 789 -3.19 -33.03 12.59
C SER A 789 -4.02 -33.54 13.77
N THR A 790 -3.60 -34.70 14.30
CA THR A 790 -4.31 -35.35 15.41
C THR A 790 -4.36 -34.43 16.64
N GLY A 791 -5.57 -34.12 17.10
CA GLY A 791 -5.80 -33.27 18.28
C GLY A 791 -5.87 -31.76 18.00
N PHE A 792 -5.78 -31.33 16.74
CA PHE A 792 -5.78 -29.92 16.33
C PHE A 792 -6.98 -29.51 15.46
N GLY A 793 -8.08 -30.27 15.51
CA GLY A 793 -9.26 -30.06 14.65
C GLY A 793 -9.90 -28.67 14.74
N GLU A 794 -9.68 -27.95 15.83
CA GLU A 794 -10.20 -26.59 16.04
C GLU A 794 -9.25 -25.49 15.52
N LEU A 795 -8.14 -25.81 14.84
CA LEU A 795 -7.26 -24.78 14.27
C LEU A 795 -7.96 -23.99 13.15
N GLY A 796 -8.10 -22.68 13.36
CA GLY A 796 -8.50 -21.69 12.38
C GLY A 796 -7.30 -21.07 11.65
N GLN A 797 -7.49 -19.92 11.01
CA GLN A 797 -6.37 -19.17 10.44
C GLN A 797 -5.36 -18.82 11.54
N SER A 798 -4.07 -18.99 11.25
CA SER A 798 -2.99 -18.99 12.25
C SER A 798 -2.56 -17.58 12.69
N TRP A 799 -3.50 -16.83 13.26
CA TRP A 799 -3.33 -15.44 13.69
C TRP A 799 -2.57 -15.30 15.02
N SER A 800 -2.67 -16.30 15.90
CA SER A 800 -2.02 -16.30 17.22
C SER A 800 -0.51 -16.53 17.04
N GLN A 801 0.31 -15.62 17.55
CA GLN A 801 1.77 -15.80 17.54
C GLN A 801 2.14 -16.97 18.49
N PRO A 802 2.94 -17.95 18.05
CA PRO A 802 3.42 -18.99 18.95
C PRO A 802 4.28 -18.41 20.07
N LYS A 803 4.02 -18.78 21.33
CA LYS A 803 4.83 -18.34 22.47
C LYS A 803 5.58 -19.50 23.09
N VAL A 804 6.89 -19.32 23.27
CA VAL A 804 7.75 -20.32 23.92
C VAL A 804 7.70 -20.13 25.43
N GLY A 805 7.54 -21.22 26.16
CA GLY A 805 7.68 -21.26 27.61
C GLY A 805 8.19 -22.62 28.07
N TYR A 806 8.14 -22.86 29.38
CA TYR A 806 8.44 -24.15 29.98
C TYR A 806 7.26 -24.58 30.84
N SER A 807 6.95 -25.87 30.90
CA SER A 807 5.82 -26.38 31.66
C SER A 807 6.18 -27.64 32.41
N LYS A 808 5.55 -27.86 33.56
CA LYS A 808 5.63 -29.12 34.33
C LYS A 808 5.22 -30.34 33.49
N LEU A 809 4.41 -30.16 32.44
CA LEU A 809 4.04 -31.23 31.52
C LEU A 809 5.17 -31.70 30.59
N ASN A 810 6.25 -30.92 30.44
CA ASN A 810 7.39 -31.27 29.61
C ASN A 810 8.69 -31.32 30.43
N THR A 811 8.67 -32.06 31.53
CA THR A 811 9.81 -32.22 32.43
C THR A 811 10.30 -33.67 32.47
N SER A 812 11.62 -33.84 32.52
CA SER A 812 12.27 -35.11 32.77
C SER A 812 13.22 -34.96 33.96
N GLY A 813 12.78 -35.40 35.15
CA GLY A 813 13.49 -35.16 36.40
C GLY A 813 13.49 -33.68 36.76
N TYR A 814 14.66 -33.05 36.78
CA TYR A 814 14.83 -31.62 37.07
C TYR A 814 15.04 -30.76 35.80
N THR A 815 14.98 -31.36 34.61
CA THR A 815 15.18 -30.65 33.34
C THR A 815 13.85 -30.44 32.64
N ALA A 816 13.51 -29.18 32.37
CA ALA A 816 12.35 -28.81 31.57
C ALA A 816 12.74 -28.65 30.10
N SER A 817 11.95 -29.21 29.19
CA SER A 817 12.06 -28.97 27.75
C SER A 817 11.08 -27.87 27.34
N PRO A 818 11.42 -27.07 26.33
CA PRO A 818 10.57 -25.96 25.89
C PRO A 818 9.24 -26.47 25.33
N VAL A 819 8.19 -25.69 25.56
CA VAL A 819 6.84 -25.89 25.04
C VAL A 819 6.40 -24.66 24.27
N LEU A 820 5.49 -24.85 23.32
CA LEU A 820 4.82 -23.79 22.60
C LEU A 820 3.36 -23.69 23.02
N PHE A 821 2.93 -22.46 23.25
CA PHE A 821 1.54 -22.09 23.47
C PHE A 821 1.02 -21.35 22.24
N ILE A 822 -0.11 -21.81 21.70
CA ILE A 822 -0.79 -21.19 20.56
C ILE A 822 -2.28 -21.08 20.87
N GLY A 823 -2.89 -19.95 20.47
CA GLY A 823 -4.34 -19.84 20.36
C GLY A 823 -4.86 -20.65 19.17
N GLY A 824 -6.16 -20.93 19.17
CA GLY A 824 -6.81 -21.72 18.13
C GLY A 824 -6.83 -21.02 16.78
N GLY A 825 -6.60 -19.71 16.74
CA GLY A 825 -6.59 -18.91 15.51
C GLY A 825 -7.92 -18.21 15.27
N TYR A 826 -8.07 -17.66 14.08
CA TYR A 826 -9.22 -16.85 13.66
C TYR A 826 -10.20 -17.64 12.79
N ASP A 827 -11.50 -17.35 12.93
CA ASP A 827 -12.54 -17.81 12.02
C ASP A 827 -13.01 -16.66 11.14
N THR A 828 -13.03 -16.90 9.83
CA THR A 828 -13.35 -15.91 8.80
C THR A 828 -14.84 -15.62 8.69
N ASN A 829 -15.71 -16.36 9.40
CA ASN A 829 -17.11 -15.99 9.55
C ASN A 829 -17.28 -14.60 10.21
N LYS A 830 -16.29 -14.11 10.97
CA LYS A 830 -16.33 -12.77 11.56
C LYS A 830 -15.82 -11.65 10.67
N ASP A 831 -15.44 -11.96 9.42
CA ASP A 831 -15.17 -10.95 8.39
C ASP A 831 -16.49 -10.32 7.86
N TYR A 832 -17.69 -10.81 8.24
CA TYR A 832 -18.93 -10.12 7.87
C TYR A 832 -19.09 -8.79 8.62
N LEU A 833 -19.53 -7.75 7.91
CA LEU A 833 -19.85 -6.45 8.53
C LEU A 833 -20.97 -6.57 9.57
N GLY A 834 -20.81 -5.88 10.71
CA GLY A 834 -21.75 -5.87 11.83
C GLY A 834 -21.40 -6.87 12.93
N LEU A 835 -22.39 -7.19 13.77
CA LEU A 835 -22.23 -8.12 14.90
C LEU A 835 -21.60 -9.46 14.50
N GLY A 836 -20.55 -9.82 15.23
CA GLY A 836 -19.96 -11.16 15.18
C GLY A 836 -20.96 -12.25 15.54
N SER A 837 -20.82 -13.42 14.92
CA SER A 837 -21.56 -14.64 15.27
C SER A 837 -20.66 -15.62 16.00
N GLU A 838 -21.22 -16.61 16.70
CA GLU A 838 -20.44 -17.74 17.23
C GLU A 838 -19.55 -18.37 16.15
N ASP A 839 -18.31 -18.67 16.49
CA ASP A 839 -17.32 -19.22 15.55
C ASP A 839 -17.44 -20.73 15.43
N GLU A 840 -16.99 -21.33 14.33
CA GLU A 840 -16.98 -22.78 14.09
C GLU A 840 -15.60 -23.43 14.31
N LYS A 841 -14.54 -22.62 14.32
CA LYS A 841 -13.14 -23.01 14.56
C LYS A 841 -12.42 -21.89 15.31
N GLY A 842 -11.16 -22.12 15.68
CA GLY A 842 -10.34 -21.13 16.38
C GLY A 842 -10.55 -21.07 17.89
N ARG A 843 -11.52 -21.81 18.45
CA ARG A 843 -11.96 -21.73 19.86
C ARG A 843 -11.09 -22.57 20.79
N ALA A 844 -9.76 -22.53 20.64
CA ALA A 844 -8.87 -23.43 21.36
C ALA A 844 -7.63 -22.73 21.93
N ILE A 845 -6.98 -23.38 22.88
CA ILE A 845 -5.58 -23.11 23.25
C ILE A 845 -4.85 -24.45 23.22
N TYR A 846 -3.68 -24.49 22.60
CA TYR A 846 -2.83 -25.67 22.55
C TYR A 846 -1.51 -25.42 23.24
N MET A 847 -1.05 -26.43 23.99
CA MET A 847 0.31 -26.55 24.48
C MET A 847 0.95 -27.77 23.82
N LEU A 848 2.04 -27.57 23.09
CA LEU A 848 2.77 -28.63 22.40
C LEU A 848 4.25 -28.62 22.77
N ASP A 849 4.90 -29.76 22.63
CA ASP A 849 6.36 -29.87 22.75
C ASP A 849 7.02 -29.09 21.60
N ALA A 850 7.86 -28.11 21.93
CA ALA A 850 8.41 -27.21 20.92
C ALA A 850 9.33 -27.92 19.92
N LYS A 851 9.97 -29.03 20.34
CA LYS A 851 10.92 -29.77 19.49
C LYS A 851 10.21 -30.68 18.49
N THR A 852 9.14 -31.31 18.90
CA THR A 852 8.48 -32.40 18.15
C THR A 852 7.12 -32.02 17.57
N GLY A 853 6.51 -30.94 18.06
CA GLY A 853 5.15 -30.56 17.71
C GLY A 853 4.08 -31.44 18.37
N ALA A 854 4.46 -32.34 19.28
CA ALA A 854 3.52 -33.26 19.91
C ALA A 854 2.59 -32.51 20.89
N LEU A 855 1.28 -32.74 20.78
CA LEU A 855 0.28 -32.13 21.66
C LEU A 855 0.46 -32.64 23.11
N LEU A 856 0.71 -31.71 24.04
CA LEU A 856 0.83 -32.00 25.47
C LEU A 856 -0.47 -31.73 26.21
N TRP A 857 -1.17 -30.64 25.88
CA TRP A 857 -2.44 -30.26 26.46
C TRP A 857 -3.23 -29.38 25.50
N SER A 858 -4.56 -29.45 25.57
CA SER A 858 -5.47 -28.60 24.81
C SER A 858 -6.68 -28.19 25.63
N MET A 859 -7.15 -26.98 25.36
CA MET A 859 -8.46 -26.46 25.74
C MET A 859 -9.29 -26.26 24.48
N ALA A 860 -10.50 -26.82 24.42
CA ALA A 860 -11.45 -26.61 23.31
C ALA A 860 -12.90 -26.95 23.74
N PRO A 861 -13.93 -26.61 22.95
CA PRO A 861 -15.33 -26.87 23.31
C PRO A 861 -15.70 -28.36 23.30
N ALA A 862 -14.98 -29.16 22.50
CA ALA A 862 -15.13 -30.60 22.38
C ALA A 862 -13.77 -31.27 22.15
N ASP A 863 -13.69 -32.58 22.41
CA ASP A 863 -12.55 -33.45 22.07
C ASP A 863 -11.14 -32.95 22.50
N ALA A 864 -11.07 -32.16 23.57
CA ALA A 864 -9.82 -31.63 24.14
C ALA A 864 -9.50 -32.18 25.52
N THR A 865 -8.28 -31.89 26.00
CA THR A 865 -7.84 -32.31 27.34
C THR A 865 -8.66 -31.64 28.45
N THR A 866 -8.97 -30.37 28.28
CA THR A 866 -9.84 -29.60 29.15
C THR A 866 -10.97 -29.00 28.31
N ILE A 867 -12.21 -29.38 28.62
CA ILE A 867 -13.39 -28.84 27.94
C ILE A 867 -13.79 -27.53 28.60
N PHE A 868 -14.07 -26.51 27.79
CA PHE A 868 -14.60 -25.22 28.23
C PHE A 868 -15.81 -24.81 27.37
N SER A 869 -16.55 -23.79 27.79
CA SER A 869 -17.80 -23.38 27.15
C SER A 869 -17.65 -22.13 26.27
N GLY A 870 -16.46 -21.86 25.74
CA GLY A 870 -16.24 -20.72 24.84
C GLY A 870 -16.77 -21.01 23.43
N THR A 871 -17.34 -19.97 22.83
CA THR A 871 -17.98 -20.00 21.50
C THR A 871 -17.17 -19.25 20.45
N ASP A 872 -16.18 -18.47 20.88
CA ASP A 872 -15.48 -17.49 20.04
C ASP A 872 -14.02 -17.87 19.84
N SER A 873 -13.51 -17.53 18.66
CA SER A 873 -12.15 -17.79 18.23
C SER A 873 -11.14 -17.02 19.07
N ILE A 874 -9.98 -17.64 19.29
CA ILE A 874 -8.87 -17.09 20.08
C ILE A 874 -7.70 -16.81 19.13
N PRO A 875 -7.75 -15.69 18.37
CA PRO A 875 -6.66 -15.26 17.52
C PRO A 875 -5.55 -14.55 18.31
N SER A 876 -5.83 -14.14 19.56
CA SER A 876 -4.84 -13.48 20.41
C SER A 876 -3.63 -14.38 20.69
N THR A 877 -2.47 -13.76 20.77
CA THR A 877 -1.28 -14.38 21.36
C THR A 877 -1.52 -14.67 22.85
N ILE A 878 -1.04 -15.81 23.35
CA ILE A 878 -1.31 -16.25 24.72
C ILE A 878 -0.34 -15.56 25.70
N GLY A 879 -0.89 -14.85 26.69
CA GLY A 879 -0.12 -14.28 27.79
C GLY A 879 0.30 -15.36 28.78
N LEU A 880 1.61 -15.50 29.02
CA LEU A 880 2.19 -16.52 29.88
C LEU A 880 2.61 -15.94 31.24
N LEU A 881 2.32 -16.66 32.32
CA LEU A 881 2.77 -16.29 33.67
C LEU A 881 3.33 -17.52 34.40
N ASP A 882 4.53 -17.36 34.98
CA ASP A 882 5.06 -18.20 36.04
C ASP A 882 4.79 -17.50 37.38
N SER A 883 3.74 -17.94 38.06
CA SER A 883 3.32 -17.35 39.32
C SER A 883 4.20 -17.75 40.51
N SER A 884 5.03 -18.78 40.35
CA SER A 884 5.85 -19.34 41.42
C SER A 884 7.32 -18.91 41.38
N GLY A 885 7.77 -18.40 40.23
CA GLY A 885 9.16 -18.04 39.98
C GLY A 885 10.10 -19.25 39.85
N ASP A 886 9.56 -20.42 39.51
CA ASP A 886 10.34 -21.67 39.32
C ASP A 886 10.80 -21.88 37.86
N GLY A 887 10.49 -20.93 36.97
CA GLY A 887 10.79 -20.97 35.54
C GLY A 887 9.74 -21.72 34.72
N LEU A 888 8.66 -22.23 35.34
CA LEU A 888 7.63 -23.02 34.68
C LEU A 888 6.30 -22.25 34.67
N VAL A 889 5.77 -22.06 33.47
CA VAL A 889 4.47 -21.41 33.25
C VAL A 889 3.38 -22.25 33.91
N ASP A 890 2.63 -21.61 34.80
CA ASP A 890 1.55 -22.21 35.57
C ASP A 890 0.22 -21.45 35.41
N ARG A 891 0.21 -20.38 34.61
CA ARG A 891 -1.01 -19.65 34.23
C ARG A 891 -0.93 -19.06 32.83
N LEU A 892 -2.08 -19.10 32.14
CA LEU A 892 -2.28 -18.50 30.82
C LEU A 892 -3.44 -17.50 30.86
N TYR A 893 -3.32 -16.43 30.08
CA TYR A 893 -4.40 -15.49 29.79
C TYR A 893 -4.57 -15.36 28.28
N ALA A 894 -5.81 -15.31 27.80
CA ALA A 894 -6.10 -15.14 26.37
C ALA A 894 -7.38 -14.32 26.17
N GLY A 895 -7.38 -13.45 25.16
CA GLY A 895 -8.58 -12.76 24.69
C GLY A 895 -9.23 -13.54 23.54
N ASP A 896 -10.55 -13.51 23.45
CA ASP A 896 -11.28 -14.04 22.29
C ASP A 896 -11.98 -12.93 21.49
N THR A 897 -12.49 -13.29 20.31
CA THR A 897 -13.22 -12.39 19.42
C THR A 897 -14.66 -12.10 19.88
N GLY A 898 -15.12 -12.69 20.99
CA GLY A 898 -16.40 -12.34 21.64
C GLY A 898 -16.22 -11.39 22.83
N GLY A 899 -15.02 -10.82 23.00
CA GLY A 899 -14.73 -9.86 24.06
C GLY A 899 -14.62 -10.49 25.44
N ASN A 900 -14.24 -11.76 25.53
CA ASN A 900 -13.96 -12.44 26.78
C ASN A 900 -12.46 -12.55 27.03
N VAL A 901 -12.09 -12.53 28.31
CA VAL A 901 -10.74 -12.85 28.77
C VAL A 901 -10.79 -14.19 29.51
N TRP A 902 -10.05 -15.17 29.03
CA TRP A 902 -9.95 -16.50 29.60
C TRP A 902 -8.70 -16.62 30.46
N ARG A 903 -8.83 -17.29 31.61
CA ARG A 903 -7.71 -17.65 32.48
C ARG A 903 -7.63 -19.18 32.59
N VAL A 904 -6.41 -19.68 32.46
CA VAL A 904 -6.07 -21.11 32.66
C VAL A 904 -5.08 -21.22 33.80
N ASP A 905 -5.39 -21.97 34.86
CA ASP A 905 -4.44 -22.30 35.93
C ASP A 905 -3.98 -23.76 35.82
N MET A 906 -2.67 -23.95 35.91
CA MET A 906 -1.96 -25.22 35.77
C MET A 906 -1.04 -25.48 36.98
N PRO A 907 -1.59 -25.78 38.17
CA PRO A 907 -0.83 -25.82 39.42
C PRO A 907 0.21 -26.96 39.53
N GLY A 908 0.32 -27.83 38.53
CA GLY A 908 1.23 -28.98 38.56
C GLY A 908 1.26 -29.74 37.24
N ALA A 909 1.71 -31.00 37.26
CA ALA A 909 1.70 -31.88 36.08
C ALA A 909 0.39 -32.70 35.92
N ASP A 910 -0.50 -32.67 36.92
CA ASP A 910 -1.77 -33.38 36.88
C ASP A 910 -2.81 -32.56 36.10
N LYS A 911 -3.02 -32.93 34.83
CA LYS A 911 -3.94 -32.24 33.91
C LYS A 911 -5.38 -32.18 34.43
N THR A 912 -5.80 -33.10 35.32
CA THR A 912 -7.15 -33.09 35.90
C THR A 912 -7.38 -31.93 36.89
N LYS A 913 -6.30 -31.29 37.32
CA LYS A 913 -6.31 -30.12 38.21
C LYS A 913 -6.27 -28.80 37.46
N PHE A 914 -6.17 -28.84 36.13
CA PHE A 914 -6.13 -27.64 35.32
C PHE A 914 -7.54 -27.06 35.29
N SER A 915 -7.66 -25.77 35.57
CA SER A 915 -8.94 -25.08 35.57
C SER A 915 -8.93 -23.96 34.54
N VAL A 916 -9.97 -23.94 33.72
CA VAL A 916 -10.24 -22.90 32.72
C VAL A 916 -11.52 -22.19 33.14
N PHE A 917 -11.48 -20.86 33.19
CA PHE A 917 -12.68 -20.07 33.45
C PHE A 917 -12.58 -18.69 32.78
N LYS A 918 -13.74 -18.08 32.58
CA LYS A 918 -13.85 -16.72 32.08
C LYS A 918 -13.47 -15.75 33.20
N LEU A 919 -12.36 -15.05 33.04
CA LEU A 919 -11.92 -14.00 33.96
C LEU A 919 -12.76 -12.73 33.77
N ALA A 920 -13.04 -12.36 32.52
CA ALA A 920 -13.85 -11.19 32.19
C ALA A 920 -14.70 -11.39 30.94
N SER A 921 -15.80 -10.65 30.85
CA SER A 921 -16.75 -10.60 29.73
C SER A 921 -17.07 -9.14 29.46
N PHE A 922 -16.55 -8.59 28.35
CA PHE A 922 -16.70 -7.19 27.98
C PHE A 922 -17.46 -6.98 26.66
N GLY A 923 -17.42 -7.97 25.76
CA GLY A 923 -18.16 -7.95 24.49
C GLY A 923 -19.66 -8.22 24.64
N SER A 924 -20.42 -7.90 23.59
CA SER A 924 -21.86 -8.10 23.48
C SER A 924 -22.22 -8.79 22.17
N GLU A 925 -22.97 -9.89 22.27
CA GLU A 925 -23.52 -10.63 21.12
C GLU A 925 -24.84 -10.03 20.57
N THR A 926 -25.25 -8.86 21.09
CA THR A 926 -26.57 -8.27 20.77
C THR A 926 -26.53 -6.77 20.50
N ASP A 927 -25.36 -6.15 20.61
CA ASP A 927 -25.17 -4.71 20.44
C ASP A 927 -23.86 -4.45 19.71
N ASP A 928 -23.95 -4.08 18.43
CA ASP A 928 -22.83 -3.82 17.53
C ASP A 928 -21.82 -2.84 18.13
N LEU A 929 -22.30 -1.81 18.86
CA LEU A 929 -21.43 -0.82 19.50
C LEU A 929 -20.52 -1.42 20.57
N HIS A 930 -20.85 -2.61 21.09
CA HIS A 930 -20.09 -3.31 22.10
C HIS A 930 -19.63 -4.70 21.62
N ASP A 931 -19.57 -4.94 20.30
CA ASP A 931 -18.85 -6.08 19.71
C ASP A 931 -17.33 -5.89 19.85
N GLN A 932 -16.86 -5.97 21.09
CA GLN A 932 -15.46 -5.76 21.44
C GLN A 932 -14.67 -7.04 21.18
N ARG A 933 -13.72 -6.99 20.24
CA ARG A 933 -12.92 -8.16 19.86
C ARG A 933 -11.48 -8.03 20.39
N PHE A 934 -10.88 -9.13 20.85
CA PHE A 934 -9.48 -9.15 21.32
C PHE A 934 -8.58 -9.95 20.37
N PHE A 935 -7.67 -9.23 19.69
CA PHE A 935 -6.69 -9.81 18.75
C PHE A 935 -5.26 -9.86 19.28
N TYR A 936 -4.97 -9.20 20.40
CA TYR A 936 -3.61 -9.00 20.90
C TYR A 936 -3.38 -9.65 22.27
N GLU A 937 -2.10 -9.89 22.59
CA GLU A 937 -1.67 -10.51 23.84
C GLU A 937 -2.16 -9.71 25.07
N PRO A 938 -2.75 -10.38 26.07
CA PRO A 938 -2.95 -9.77 27.38
C PRO A 938 -1.61 -9.54 28.08
N THR A 939 -1.31 -8.29 28.44
CA THR A 939 -0.07 -7.93 29.13
C THR A 939 -0.26 -8.10 30.64
N ILE A 940 0.63 -8.87 31.28
CA ILE A 940 0.50 -9.25 32.70
C ILE A 940 1.61 -8.59 33.51
N VAL A 941 1.22 -7.88 34.58
CA VAL A 941 2.15 -7.19 35.47
C VAL A 941 1.87 -7.58 36.91
N ARG A 942 2.80 -8.31 37.50
CA ARG A 942 2.77 -8.57 38.94
C ARG A 942 3.28 -7.36 39.70
N THR A 943 2.43 -6.77 40.53
CA THR A 943 2.78 -5.56 41.27
C THR A 943 2.07 -5.47 42.62
N PHE A 944 2.55 -4.57 43.48
CA PHE A 944 1.84 -4.12 44.66
C PHE A 944 1.15 -2.81 44.33
N ILE A 945 -0.17 -2.77 44.50
CA ILE A 945 -0.92 -1.52 44.36
C ILE A 945 -1.21 -1.01 45.77
N SER A 946 -0.85 0.25 46.03
CA SER A 946 -1.22 0.95 47.26
C SER A 946 -2.69 1.36 47.14
N GLU A 947 -3.54 0.66 47.87
CA GLU A 947 -4.99 0.88 47.90
C GLU A 947 -5.37 1.69 49.14
N THR A 948 -6.34 2.59 48.99
CA THR A 948 -6.89 3.39 50.08
C THR A 948 -8.15 2.68 50.60
N VAL A 949 -8.11 2.11 51.80
CA VAL A 949 -9.21 1.32 52.37
C VAL A 949 -9.75 1.93 53.66
N GLU A 950 -11.07 1.85 53.85
CA GLU A 950 -11.72 2.22 55.10
C GLU A 950 -11.66 1.06 56.11
N THR A 951 -11.19 1.35 57.33
CA THR A 951 -11.16 0.37 58.43
C THR A 951 -11.81 0.95 59.69
N THR A 952 -12.55 0.12 60.41
CA THR A 952 -13.18 0.50 61.68
C THR A 952 -12.25 0.19 62.84
N VAL A 953 -11.81 1.22 63.57
CA VAL A 953 -11.06 1.10 64.83
C VAL A 953 -12.00 1.32 66.02
N SER A 954 -11.86 0.49 67.04
CA SER A 954 -12.57 0.67 68.31
C SER A 954 -11.77 1.58 69.24
N ASP A 955 -12.46 2.53 69.88
CA ASP A 955 -11.89 3.43 70.89
C ASP A 955 -11.64 2.75 72.26
N GLY A 956 -11.95 1.45 72.39
CA GLY A 956 -11.82 0.68 73.63
C GLY A 956 -12.94 0.93 74.67
N ASN A 957 -13.88 1.85 74.41
CA ASN A 957 -15.01 2.19 75.28
C ASN A 957 -16.38 1.90 74.62
N GLY A 958 -16.40 1.26 73.46
CA GLY A 958 -17.62 0.85 72.74
C GLY A 958 -18.03 1.80 71.60
N GLY A 959 -17.21 2.81 71.29
CA GLY A 959 -17.30 3.57 70.05
C GLY A 959 -16.47 2.94 68.94
N THR A 960 -16.95 3.05 67.70
CA THR A 960 -16.22 2.67 66.48
C THR A 960 -16.04 3.91 65.62
N GLU A 961 -14.80 4.19 65.21
CA GLU A 961 -14.47 5.24 64.25
C GLU A 961 -13.97 4.59 62.95
N THR A 962 -14.44 5.08 61.80
CA THR A 962 -13.90 4.70 60.50
C THR A 962 -12.69 5.58 60.20
N ILE A 963 -11.54 4.96 59.96
CA ILE A 963 -10.34 5.64 59.51
C ILE A 963 -9.96 5.14 58.12
N THR A 964 -9.36 6.00 57.32
CA THR A 964 -8.76 5.62 56.04
C THR A 964 -7.31 5.20 56.27
N VAL A 965 -6.89 4.09 55.67
CA VAL A 965 -5.50 3.62 55.69
C VAL A 965 -5.05 3.23 54.29
N HIS A 966 -3.77 3.46 53.99
CA HIS A 966 -3.15 2.96 52.77
C HIS A 966 -2.56 1.57 53.03
N GLN A 967 -2.87 0.61 52.16
CA GLN A 967 -2.38 -0.75 52.23
C GLN A 967 -1.88 -1.21 50.86
N GLU A 968 -0.67 -1.76 50.80
CA GLU A 968 -0.18 -2.43 49.62
C GLU A 968 -0.80 -3.82 49.50
N ILE A 969 -1.49 -4.07 48.39
CA ILE A 969 -2.12 -5.36 48.09
C ILE A 969 -1.48 -5.91 46.80
N PRO A 970 -1.03 -7.18 46.80
CA PRO A 970 -0.45 -7.79 45.61
C PRO A 970 -1.54 -8.20 44.61
N TYR A 971 -1.32 -7.87 43.34
CA TYR A 971 -2.21 -8.23 42.23
C TYR A 971 -1.40 -8.67 41.01
N ASP A 972 -2.02 -9.50 40.17
CA ASP A 972 -1.61 -9.66 38.78
C ASP A 972 -2.50 -8.70 37.95
N ALA A 973 -1.94 -7.57 37.52
CA ALA A 973 -2.62 -6.62 36.67
C ALA A 973 -2.64 -7.15 35.23
N VAL A 974 -3.83 -7.38 34.68
CA VAL A 974 -4.02 -7.89 33.31
C VAL A 974 -4.53 -6.75 32.44
N LEU A 975 -3.70 -6.35 31.48
CA LEU A 975 -3.97 -5.25 30.55
C LEU A 975 -4.36 -5.81 29.18
N ILE A 976 -5.46 -5.31 28.63
CA ILE A 976 -5.93 -5.73 27.31
C ILE A 976 -6.76 -4.62 26.66
N GLY A 977 -6.65 -4.45 25.35
CA GLY A 977 -7.42 -3.46 24.59
C GLY A 977 -8.24 -4.12 23.49
N SER A 978 -9.50 -3.70 23.32
CA SER A 978 -10.35 -4.21 22.24
C SER A 978 -10.11 -3.47 20.93
N GLY A 979 -10.37 -4.14 19.82
CA GLY A 979 -10.29 -3.56 18.50
C GLY A 979 -10.47 -4.60 17.41
N ASP A 980 -11.35 -4.33 16.45
CA ASP A 980 -11.47 -5.19 15.28
C ASP A 980 -10.31 -4.95 14.30
N ARG A 981 -9.33 -5.85 14.36
CA ARG A 981 -8.16 -5.83 13.46
C ARG A 981 -8.53 -6.24 12.02
N SER A 982 -9.54 -7.09 11.83
CA SER A 982 -9.97 -7.55 10.50
C SER A 982 -10.70 -6.45 9.72
N ASN A 983 -11.22 -5.44 10.40
CA ASN A 983 -11.89 -4.29 9.83
C ASN A 983 -11.27 -2.98 10.35
N PRO A 984 -10.09 -2.57 9.86
CA PRO A 984 -9.37 -1.40 10.37
C PRO A 984 -10.14 -0.10 10.18
N LEU A 985 -10.92 0.04 9.10
CA LEU A 985 -11.72 1.23 8.79
C LEU A 985 -13.11 1.24 9.48
N GLY A 986 -13.51 0.13 10.10
CA GLY A 986 -14.79 -0.01 10.81
C GLY A 986 -14.99 1.01 11.92
N LYS A 987 -16.20 1.57 12.00
CA LYS A 987 -16.64 2.59 12.97
C LYS A 987 -17.88 2.18 13.76
N ASP A 988 -18.27 0.92 13.60
CA ASP A 988 -19.44 0.26 14.17
C ASP A 988 -19.25 -0.14 15.64
N THR A 989 -18.02 -0.24 16.12
CA THR A 989 -17.68 -0.60 17.50
C THR A 989 -17.24 0.60 18.36
N LYS A 990 -17.43 0.50 19.68
CA LYS A 990 -16.81 1.37 20.69
C LYS A 990 -15.80 0.58 21.50
N ASP A 991 -14.55 0.69 21.07
CA ASP A 991 -13.45 -0.04 21.68
C ASP A 991 -12.97 0.60 23.00
N THR A 992 -12.29 -0.21 23.81
CA THR A 992 -11.97 0.12 25.20
C THR A 992 -10.64 -0.50 25.61
N LEU A 993 -9.85 0.24 26.39
CA LEU A 993 -8.65 -0.25 27.07
C LEU A 993 -9.01 -0.66 28.50
N TYR A 994 -8.48 -1.80 28.95
CA TYR A 994 -8.80 -2.38 30.25
C TYR A 994 -7.55 -2.68 31.07
N MET A 995 -7.66 -2.51 32.39
CA MET A 995 -6.75 -3.09 33.39
C MET A 995 -7.60 -3.81 34.43
N ILE A 996 -7.37 -5.11 34.59
CA ILE A 996 -8.05 -5.97 35.56
C ILE A 996 -7.08 -6.27 36.71
N LYS A 997 -7.50 -6.05 37.96
CA LYS A 997 -6.81 -6.49 39.16
C LYS A 997 -7.21 -7.93 39.47
N ASP A 998 -6.34 -8.89 39.14
CA ASP A 998 -6.54 -10.28 39.48
C ASP A 998 -5.95 -10.60 40.86
N ASN A 999 -6.83 -10.86 41.82
CA ASN A 999 -6.45 -11.03 43.24
C ASN A 999 -5.96 -12.46 43.54
N TYR A 1000 -6.22 -13.43 42.67
CA TYR A 1000 -5.80 -14.81 42.87
C TYR A 1000 -4.44 -15.06 42.24
N ILE A 1001 -3.41 -14.51 42.88
CA ILE A 1001 -2.04 -14.47 42.35
C ILE A 1001 -1.29 -15.81 42.40
N VAL A 1002 -1.80 -16.80 43.13
CA VAL A 1002 -1.22 -18.15 43.22
C VAL A 1002 -2.00 -19.11 42.32
N SER A 1003 -1.30 -19.83 41.43
CA SER A 1003 -1.92 -20.85 40.58
C SER A 1003 -2.51 -21.99 41.42
N GLN A 1004 -3.79 -22.32 41.18
CA GLN A 1004 -4.55 -23.30 41.93
C GLN A 1004 -5.74 -23.83 41.11
N THR A 1005 -6.35 -24.92 41.54
CA THR A 1005 -7.54 -25.47 40.87
C THR A 1005 -8.81 -24.74 41.29
N PHE A 1006 -9.56 -24.23 40.31
CA PHE A 1006 -10.88 -23.65 40.51
C PHE A 1006 -12.00 -24.56 40.00
N SER A 1007 -13.05 -24.72 40.80
CA SER A 1007 -14.30 -25.41 40.43
C SER A 1007 -15.45 -24.95 41.33
N GLY A 1008 -16.68 -25.38 41.04
CA GLY A 1008 -17.84 -25.10 41.89
C GLY A 1008 -17.80 -25.72 43.30
N ILE A 1009 -16.83 -26.60 43.59
CA ILE A 1009 -16.70 -27.29 44.89
C ILE A 1009 -15.34 -27.06 45.59
N THR A 1010 -14.43 -26.31 44.98
CA THR A 1010 -13.14 -25.93 45.61
C THR A 1010 -13.32 -24.72 46.52
N ILE A 1011 -12.34 -24.49 47.40
CA ILE A 1011 -12.26 -23.28 48.22
C ILE A 1011 -10.92 -22.61 47.91
N PRO A 1012 -10.91 -21.43 47.25
CA PRO A 1012 -12.09 -20.67 46.78
C PRO A 1012 -12.80 -21.34 45.57
N PRO A 1013 -14.10 -21.06 45.38
CA PRO A 1013 -14.82 -21.48 44.18
C PRO A 1013 -14.33 -20.71 42.94
N THR A 1014 -14.72 -21.16 41.74
CA THR A 1014 -14.45 -20.42 40.50
C THR A 1014 -14.91 -18.96 40.62
N PRO A 1015 -14.04 -17.98 40.35
CA PRO A 1015 -14.41 -16.56 40.39
C PRO A 1015 -15.51 -16.25 39.38
N THR A 1016 -16.39 -15.32 39.74
CA THR A 1016 -17.35 -14.75 38.79
C THR A 1016 -16.59 -13.88 37.79
N ALA A 1017 -16.94 -13.97 36.51
CA ALA A 1017 -16.34 -13.14 35.47
C ALA A 1017 -16.57 -11.64 35.75
N PHE A 1018 -15.52 -10.84 35.60
CA PHE A 1018 -15.61 -9.39 35.65
C PHE A 1018 -16.37 -8.85 34.45
N THR A 1019 -17.16 -7.81 34.70
CA THR A 1019 -17.83 -7.02 33.68
C THR A 1019 -17.37 -5.57 33.82
N LYS A 1020 -17.72 -4.72 32.85
CA LYS A 1020 -17.39 -3.29 32.90
C LYS A 1020 -17.85 -2.59 34.20
N THR A 1021 -18.92 -3.08 34.85
CA THR A 1021 -19.41 -2.54 36.14
C THR A 1021 -18.52 -2.85 37.35
N ASN A 1022 -17.60 -3.81 37.23
CA ASN A 1022 -16.64 -4.14 38.27
C ASN A 1022 -15.36 -3.29 38.19
N LEU A 1023 -15.25 -2.45 37.16
CA LEU A 1023 -14.09 -1.62 36.86
C LEU A 1023 -14.48 -0.14 36.99
N TYR A 1024 -13.52 0.69 37.38
CA TYR A 1024 -13.73 2.13 37.46
C TYR A 1024 -13.55 2.80 36.09
N ASN A 1025 -14.40 3.78 35.75
CA ASN A 1025 -14.32 4.51 34.49
C ASN A 1025 -13.24 5.61 34.53
N TYR A 1026 -12.17 5.44 33.77
CA TYR A 1026 -11.06 6.39 33.63
C TYR A 1026 -11.05 7.17 32.32
N THR A 1027 -12.09 7.02 31.48
CA THR A 1027 -12.19 7.67 30.16
C THR A 1027 -11.89 9.17 30.22
N ASN A 1028 -12.44 9.89 31.19
CA ASN A 1028 -12.25 11.35 31.33
C ASN A 1028 -11.24 11.75 32.42
N ASN A 1029 -10.30 10.86 32.79
CA ASN A 1029 -9.32 11.03 33.86
C ASN A 1029 -9.93 11.66 35.15
N PRO A 1030 -10.47 10.85 36.09
CA PRO A 1030 -11.15 11.39 37.27
C PRO A 1030 -10.23 12.20 38.20
N PHE A 1031 -8.91 11.97 38.15
CA PHE A 1031 -7.90 12.65 38.97
C PHE A 1031 -7.33 13.93 38.31
N SER A 1032 -7.73 14.27 37.08
CA SER A 1032 -7.31 15.51 36.40
C SER A 1032 -7.92 16.78 36.98
N LYS A 1033 -9.03 16.65 37.72
CA LYS A 1033 -9.78 17.80 38.26
C LYS A 1033 -9.05 18.38 39.46
N THR A 1034 -9.08 19.70 39.63
CA THR A 1034 -8.67 20.32 40.89
C THR A 1034 -9.63 19.89 42.00
N MET A 1035 -9.12 19.13 42.98
CA MET A 1035 -9.91 18.61 44.10
C MET A 1035 -9.34 19.12 45.44
N THR A 1036 -10.19 19.15 46.46
CA THR A 1036 -9.72 19.22 47.85
C THR A 1036 -9.17 17.86 48.30
N THR A 1037 -8.31 17.83 49.33
CA THR A 1037 -7.76 16.58 49.88
C THR A 1037 -8.85 15.56 50.25
N GLN A 1038 -10.00 16.02 50.77
CA GLN A 1038 -11.10 15.12 51.13
C GLN A 1038 -11.79 14.50 49.90
N GLU A 1039 -11.96 15.28 48.83
CA GLU A 1039 -12.54 14.80 47.57
C GLU A 1039 -11.61 13.80 46.89
N GLU A 1040 -10.31 14.06 46.91
CA GLU A 1040 -9.29 13.15 46.39
C GLU A 1040 -9.26 11.84 47.18
N GLU A 1041 -9.25 11.88 48.51
CA GLU A 1041 -9.29 10.69 49.36
C GLU A 1041 -10.57 9.87 49.14
N THR A 1042 -11.72 10.54 48.98
CA THR A 1042 -12.99 9.88 48.66
C THR A 1042 -12.93 9.17 47.31
N LEU A 1043 -12.33 9.81 46.30
CA LEU A 1043 -12.13 9.21 44.98
C LEU A 1043 -11.16 8.02 45.03
N GLN A 1044 -10.06 8.14 45.77
CA GLN A 1044 -9.10 7.04 45.96
C GLN A 1044 -9.76 5.83 46.59
N VAL A 1045 -10.60 6.00 47.62
CA VAL A 1045 -11.37 4.90 48.23
C VAL A 1045 -12.32 4.26 47.20
N ALA A 1046 -13.05 5.08 46.43
CA ALA A 1046 -14.02 4.60 45.45
C ALA A 1046 -13.36 3.78 44.32
N VAL A 1047 -12.19 4.21 43.85
CA VAL A 1047 -11.36 3.51 42.87
C VAL A 1047 -10.77 2.23 43.45
N SER A 1048 -10.26 2.29 44.68
CA SER A 1048 -9.60 1.16 45.34
C SER A 1048 -10.56 -0.01 45.58
N ALA A 1049 -11.85 0.29 45.73
CA ALA A 1049 -12.91 -0.71 45.84
C ALA A 1049 -13.23 -1.46 44.53
N GLN A 1050 -12.79 -0.96 43.37
CA GLN A 1050 -13.02 -1.60 42.07
C GLN A 1050 -11.91 -2.59 41.71
N SER A 1051 -12.24 -3.58 40.88
CA SER A 1051 -11.32 -4.63 40.43
C SER A 1051 -10.45 -4.19 39.24
N GLY A 1052 -10.17 -2.89 39.11
CA GLY A 1052 -9.40 -2.31 38.01
C GLY A 1052 -10.07 -1.09 37.39
N TRP A 1053 -9.69 -0.77 36.15
CA TRP A 1053 -10.21 0.38 35.41
C TRP A 1053 -10.43 0.08 33.92
N TYR A 1054 -11.22 0.93 33.27
CA TYR A 1054 -11.36 0.96 31.82
C TYR A 1054 -11.29 2.38 31.27
N MET A 1055 -10.85 2.52 30.01
CA MET A 1055 -10.85 3.78 29.26
C MET A 1055 -11.49 3.56 27.89
N ASP A 1056 -12.64 4.18 27.65
CA ASP A 1056 -13.32 4.14 26.36
C ASP A 1056 -12.53 4.97 25.34
N LEU A 1057 -12.34 4.41 24.14
CA LEU A 1057 -11.71 5.13 23.04
C LEU A 1057 -12.77 6.07 22.44
N LEU A 1058 -12.50 7.37 22.51
CA LEU A 1058 -13.51 8.42 22.26
C LEU A 1058 -13.63 8.81 20.79
N GLN A 1059 -12.58 8.59 19.99
CA GLN A 1059 -12.62 8.90 18.57
C GLN A 1059 -13.42 7.83 17.81
N SER A 1060 -14.10 8.25 16.74
CA SER A 1060 -14.99 7.35 15.98
C SER A 1060 -14.20 6.22 15.33
N GLY A 1061 -14.45 4.98 15.77
CA GLY A 1061 -13.73 3.80 15.28
C GLY A 1061 -12.29 3.68 15.78
N GLU A 1062 -11.89 4.46 16.79
CA GLU A 1062 -10.57 4.27 17.41
C GLU A 1062 -10.50 2.93 18.14
N LYS A 1063 -9.45 2.17 17.86
CA LYS A 1063 -9.28 0.78 18.31
C LYS A 1063 -7.87 0.49 18.76
N ASN A 1064 -7.70 -0.48 19.65
CA ASN A 1064 -6.38 -0.94 20.08
C ASN A 1064 -5.66 -1.62 18.90
N SER A 1065 -4.42 -1.22 18.63
CA SER A 1065 -3.67 -1.65 17.44
C SER A 1065 -2.58 -2.67 17.74
N ALA A 1066 -2.23 -2.89 19.01
CA ALA A 1066 -1.25 -3.90 19.41
C ALA A 1066 -1.32 -4.31 20.90
N SER A 1067 -0.41 -5.18 21.36
CA SER A 1067 -0.29 -5.54 22.77
C SER A 1067 0.32 -4.38 23.58
N GLY A 1068 -0.12 -4.20 24.83
CA GLY A 1068 0.41 -3.16 25.70
C GLY A 1068 1.80 -3.49 26.27
N LEU A 1069 2.50 -2.48 26.77
CA LEU A 1069 3.79 -2.60 27.47
C LEU A 1069 3.71 -1.87 28.81
N VAL A 1070 4.29 -2.42 29.88
CA VAL A 1070 4.33 -1.74 31.18
C VAL A 1070 5.75 -1.62 31.69
N ILE A 1071 6.20 -0.38 31.91
CA ILE A 1071 7.54 -0.05 32.43
C ILE A 1071 7.37 1.02 33.50
N ASN A 1072 8.05 0.87 34.64
CA ASN A 1072 8.08 1.85 35.72
C ASN A 1072 6.68 2.30 36.22
N GLY A 1073 5.72 1.37 36.21
CA GLY A 1073 4.33 1.63 36.60
C GLY A 1073 3.52 2.46 35.60
N ILE A 1074 4.00 2.61 34.36
CA ILE A 1074 3.30 3.27 33.25
C ILE A 1074 2.89 2.21 32.25
N ALA A 1075 1.61 2.18 31.89
CA ALA A 1075 1.04 1.34 30.86
C ALA A 1075 0.98 2.08 29.53
N TYR A 1076 1.58 1.47 28.52
CA TYR A 1076 1.64 1.94 27.15
C TYR A 1076 0.70 1.10 26.27
N PHE A 1077 -0.25 1.74 25.60
CA PHE A 1077 -1.12 1.11 24.59
C PHE A 1077 -1.03 1.87 23.28
N THR A 1078 -1.02 1.16 22.16
CA THR A 1078 -1.12 1.77 20.84
C THR A 1078 -2.54 1.65 20.31
N THR A 1079 -3.05 2.73 19.71
CA THR A 1079 -4.37 2.77 19.09
C THR A 1079 -4.29 3.35 17.68
N TYR A 1080 -5.26 3.00 16.85
CA TYR A 1080 -5.44 3.57 15.53
C TYR A 1080 -6.84 4.15 15.42
N THR A 1081 -6.93 5.39 14.93
CA THR A 1081 -8.19 6.06 14.58
C THR A 1081 -8.33 6.14 13.06
N PRO A 1082 -9.37 5.57 12.45
CA PRO A 1082 -9.59 5.66 11.01
C PRO A 1082 -9.97 7.09 10.61
N ALA A 1083 -9.51 7.52 9.45
CA ALA A 1083 -9.73 8.88 8.97
C ALA A 1083 -11.22 9.24 8.78
N VAL A 1084 -11.52 10.53 8.77
CA VAL A 1084 -12.85 11.06 8.46
C VAL A 1084 -13.00 11.18 6.94
N LEU A 1085 -13.82 10.30 6.35
CA LEU A 1085 -14.03 10.22 4.89
C LEU A 1085 -14.89 11.35 4.28
N SER A 1086 -15.31 12.35 5.05
CA SER A 1086 -16.14 13.46 4.56
C SER A 1086 -15.26 14.63 4.13
N GLY A 1087 -15.05 14.80 2.82
CA GLY A 1087 -14.32 15.94 2.26
C GLY A 1087 -12.99 15.60 1.58
N LEU A 1088 -12.82 14.39 1.04
CA LEU A 1088 -11.67 14.01 0.21
C LEU A 1088 -11.58 14.90 -1.04
N VAL A 1089 -10.76 15.95 -0.99
CA VAL A 1089 -10.35 16.75 -2.15
C VAL A 1089 -8.92 16.35 -2.60
N ASP A 1090 -8.23 15.54 -1.81
CA ASP A 1090 -6.80 15.30 -1.91
C ASP A 1090 -6.51 13.81 -2.16
N CYS A 1091 -5.63 13.51 -3.12
CA CYS A 1091 -5.25 12.16 -3.56
C CYS A 1091 -4.33 11.43 -2.56
N LYS A 1092 -4.50 11.67 -1.26
CA LYS A 1092 -3.86 10.86 -0.22
C LYS A 1092 -4.90 9.85 0.26
N PRO A 1093 -4.51 8.59 0.54
CA PRO A 1093 -5.35 7.73 1.35
C PRO A 1093 -5.79 8.52 2.59
N PRO A 1094 -7.05 8.41 3.02
CA PRO A 1094 -7.52 9.09 4.22
C PRO A 1094 -6.53 8.87 5.37
N GLU A 1095 -5.85 9.93 5.84
CA GLU A 1095 -4.85 9.83 6.91
C GLU A 1095 -5.56 9.51 8.23
N GLY A 1096 -5.30 8.31 8.76
CA GLY A 1096 -5.74 7.92 10.08
C GLY A 1096 -4.91 8.62 11.16
N SER A 1097 -4.99 8.12 12.39
CA SER A 1097 -4.11 8.60 13.46
C SER A 1097 -3.68 7.45 14.35
N GLY A 1098 -2.38 7.14 14.30
CA GLY A 1098 -1.69 6.25 15.23
C GLY A 1098 -1.35 7.00 16.51
N ASN A 1099 -1.85 6.52 17.64
CA ASN A 1099 -1.65 7.15 18.95
C ASN A 1099 -1.04 6.19 19.97
N LEU A 1100 -0.25 6.73 20.89
CA LEU A 1100 0.29 6.05 22.05
C LEU A 1100 -0.36 6.61 23.33
N TYR A 1101 -1.10 5.77 24.04
CA TYR A 1101 -1.57 6.06 25.39
C TYR A 1101 -0.47 5.71 26.38
N ALA A 1102 -0.09 6.65 27.25
CA ALA A 1102 0.90 6.45 28.31
C ALA A 1102 0.29 6.86 29.67
N VAL A 1103 -0.20 5.87 30.41
CA VAL A 1103 -1.01 6.09 31.62
C VAL A 1103 -0.41 5.42 32.85
N ASP A 1104 -0.52 6.05 34.02
CA ASP A 1104 -0.16 5.39 35.28
C ASP A 1104 -1.03 4.14 35.48
N LEU A 1105 -0.38 3.02 35.78
CA LEU A 1105 -1.01 1.71 35.89
C LEU A 1105 -2.16 1.69 36.92
N VAL A 1106 -2.06 2.48 37.99
CA VAL A 1106 -3.03 2.49 39.10
C VAL A 1106 -4.05 3.59 38.95
N LEU A 1107 -3.59 4.82 38.68
CA LEU A 1107 -4.41 6.02 38.70
C LEU A 1107 -5.00 6.39 37.33
N GLY A 1108 -4.46 5.84 36.24
CA GLY A 1108 -4.89 6.13 34.88
C GLY A 1108 -4.67 7.59 34.45
N VAL A 1109 -3.78 8.29 35.14
CA VAL A 1109 -3.35 9.68 34.88
C VAL A 1109 -2.17 9.70 33.91
N SER A 1110 -1.88 10.85 33.31
CA SER A 1110 -0.69 11.03 32.47
C SER A 1110 0.58 10.88 33.32
N LYS A 1111 1.51 10.06 32.82
CA LYS A 1111 2.81 9.82 33.47
C LYS A 1111 3.87 9.48 32.43
N HIS A 1112 4.34 10.49 31.70
CA HIS A 1112 5.42 10.37 30.72
C HIS A 1112 6.21 11.67 30.60
N LEU A 1113 7.35 11.61 29.91
CA LEU A 1113 8.28 12.74 29.77
C LEU A 1113 7.96 13.63 28.55
N VAL A 1114 7.25 13.10 27.55
CA VAL A 1114 6.86 13.82 26.32
C VAL A 1114 5.76 14.83 26.62
N LYS A 1115 5.84 16.06 26.06
CA LYS A 1115 4.82 17.11 26.24
C LYS A 1115 4.33 17.74 24.93
N THR A 1116 4.93 17.37 23.81
CA THR A 1116 4.54 17.77 22.46
C THR A 1116 3.62 16.70 21.86
N ASP A 1117 2.84 17.08 20.85
CA ASP A 1117 1.98 16.16 20.07
C ASP A 1117 0.97 15.37 20.90
N VAL A 1118 0.64 15.87 22.09
CA VAL A 1118 -0.42 15.34 22.94
C VAL A 1118 -1.78 15.79 22.43
N ARG A 1119 -2.78 14.92 22.59
CA ARG A 1119 -4.16 15.21 22.20
C ARG A 1119 -4.70 16.41 23.00
N GLU A 1120 -5.30 17.39 22.32
CA GLU A 1120 -5.68 18.71 22.88
C GLU A 1120 -6.44 18.63 24.23
N ASN A 1121 -7.26 17.60 24.42
CA ASN A 1121 -8.11 17.42 25.60
C ASN A 1121 -7.73 16.20 26.45
N ASP A 1122 -6.63 15.51 26.14
CA ASP A 1122 -6.17 14.34 26.87
C ASP A 1122 -4.65 14.19 26.77
N ASP A 1123 -3.95 14.66 27.79
CA ASP A 1123 -2.49 14.65 27.86
C ASP A 1123 -1.91 13.25 28.09
N ARG A 1124 -2.74 12.22 28.20
CA ARG A 1124 -2.33 10.80 28.26
C ARG A 1124 -2.03 10.21 26.88
N VAL A 1125 -2.44 10.90 25.81
CA VAL A 1125 -2.40 10.39 24.45
C VAL A 1125 -1.43 11.20 23.62
N ILE A 1126 -0.43 10.53 23.06
CA ILE A 1126 0.60 11.11 22.21
C ILE A 1126 0.33 10.64 20.77
N LYS A 1127 0.17 11.56 19.82
CA LYS A 1127 0.13 11.21 18.40
C LYS A 1127 1.54 10.80 17.97
N ILE A 1128 1.66 9.63 17.35
CA ILE A 1128 2.94 9.14 16.81
C ILE A 1128 3.02 9.48 15.32
N ASN A 1129 2.07 8.95 14.54
CA ASN A 1129 1.99 9.14 13.10
C ASN A 1129 0.55 8.89 12.61
N ASP A 1130 0.36 8.68 11.31
CA ASP A 1130 -0.95 8.43 10.68
C ASP A 1130 -1.17 6.95 10.32
N GLU A 1131 -0.30 6.06 10.80
CA GLU A 1131 -0.26 4.63 10.47
C GLU A 1131 -0.89 3.73 11.55
N TRP A 1132 -1.14 2.47 11.19
CA TRP A 1132 -1.51 1.43 12.14
C TRP A 1132 -0.28 1.00 12.97
N LEU A 1133 -0.24 1.43 14.23
CA LEU A 1133 0.93 1.20 15.10
C LEU A 1133 1.03 -0.24 15.64
N GLY A 1134 2.25 -0.78 15.63
CA GLY A 1134 2.59 -2.03 16.31
C GLY A 1134 2.76 -1.91 17.83
N SER A 1135 3.21 -2.99 18.49
CA SER A 1135 3.46 -3.01 19.93
C SER A 1135 4.67 -2.13 20.28
N PRO A 1136 4.61 -1.33 21.36
CA PRO A 1136 5.78 -0.63 21.87
C PRO A 1136 6.91 -1.60 22.20
N THR A 1137 8.12 -1.27 21.77
CA THR A 1137 9.30 -2.13 21.92
C THR A 1137 10.36 -1.42 22.75
N LEU A 1138 10.75 -2.02 23.88
CA LEU A 1138 11.82 -1.50 24.72
C LEU A 1138 13.18 -1.67 24.06
N ILE A 1139 13.97 -0.59 24.03
CA ILE A 1139 15.36 -0.56 23.61
C ILE A 1139 16.24 0.00 24.73
N VAL A 1140 17.52 -0.38 24.73
CA VAL A 1140 18.49 0.07 25.75
C VAL A 1140 19.78 0.46 25.03
N LEU A 1141 19.98 1.75 24.85
CA LEU A 1141 21.14 2.30 24.14
C LEU A 1141 22.14 2.90 25.14
N PRO A 1142 23.45 2.69 24.95
CA PRO A 1142 24.46 3.44 25.69
C PRO A 1142 24.45 4.90 25.23
N GLU A 1143 24.31 5.85 26.16
CA GLU A 1143 24.53 7.28 25.86
C GLU A 1143 26.01 7.62 26.10
N ASP A 1144 26.69 8.13 25.06
CA ASP A 1144 28.05 8.65 25.17
C ASP A 1144 28.02 9.90 26.06
N ASP A 1145 28.62 9.80 27.25
CA ASP A 1145 28.71 10.90 28.20
C ASP A 1145 29.81 11.91 27.86
N GLY A 1146 30.53 11.68 26.75
CA GLY A 1146 31.62 12.51 26.27
C GLY A 1146 32.92 12.38 27.09
N ASP A 1147 32.99 11.45 28.04
CA ASP A 1147 34.15 11.15 28.86
C ASP A 1147 34.67 9.73 28.59
N ILE A 1148 35.78 9.65 27.84
CA ILE A 1148 36.47 8.39 27.50
C ILE A 1148 36.93 7.55 28.71
N THR A 1149 36.80 8.06 29.93
CA THR A 1149 37.21 7.41 31.18
C THR A 1149 36.07 6.82 31.98
N THR A 1150 34.83 7.14 31.65
CA THR A 1150 33.61 6.59 32.25
C THR A 1150 33.03 5.49 31.37
N LYS A 1151 32.11 4.69 31.94
CA LYS A 1151 31.38 3.67 31.19
C LYS A 1151 30.00 4.27 30.93
N ASP A 1152 29.63 4.42 29.66
CA ASP A 1152 28.32 4.87 29.24
C ASP A 1152 27.22 4.06 29.92
N ASP A 1153 26.32 4.75 30.61
CA ASP A 1153 25.14 4.14 31.24
C ASP A 1153 24.10 3.87 30.15
N GLY A 1154 23.48 2.68 30.19
CA GLY A 1154 22.43 2.31 29.24
C GLY A 1154 21.12 2.98 29.61
N LYS A 1155 20.59 3.84 28.75
CA LYS A 1155 19.25 4.44 28.93
C LYS A 1155 18.19 3.61 28.22
N GLY A 1156 17.05 3.43 28.89
CA GLY A 1156 15.90 2.74 28.35
C GLY A 1156 14.93 3.69 27.65
N ASP A 1157 14.63 3.40 26.38
CA ASP A 1157 13.62 4.07 25.55
C ASP A 1157 12.64 3.02 24.98
N ILE A 1158 11.52 3.47 24.42
CA ILE A 1158 10.63 2.60 23.64
C ILE A 1158 10.55 3.12 22.20
N ILE A 1159 10.54 2.22 21.22
CA ILE A 1159 10.21 2.55 19.84
C ILE A 1159 8.76 2.14 19.55
N VAL A 1160 7.99 3.03 18.94
CA VAL A 1160 6.61 2.84 18.52
C VAL A 1160 6.43 3.46 17.14
N GLY A 1161 6.11 2.64 16.14
CA GLY A 1161 6.07 3.11 14.75
C GLY A 1161 7.45 3.64 14.33
N ASP A 1162 7.48 4.90 13.94
CA ASP A 1162 8.67 5.70 13.63
C ASP A 1162 9.13 6.59 14.80
N GLY A 1163 8.39 6.63 15.91
CA GLY A 1163 8.72 7.44 17.09
C GLY A 1163 9.57 6.71 18.12
N VAL A 1164 10.60 7.37 18.65
CA VAL A 1164 11.33 6.94 19.86
C VAL A 1164 10.85 7.76 21.05
N ILE A 1165 10.37 7.09 22.10
CA ILE A 1165 9.76 7.72 23.28
C ILE A 1165 10.63 7.40 24.51
N PRO A 1166 11.15 8.41 25.22
CA PRO A 1166 11.94 8.18 26.42
C PRO A 1166 11.06 7.72 27.58
N VAL A 1167 11.47 6.63 28.23
CA VAL A 1167 10.73 6.06 29.38
C VAL A 1167 11.41 6.29 30.72
N GLY A 1168 12.60 6.88 30.72
CA GLY A 1168 13.22 7.49 31.90
C GLY A 1168 13.70 6.50 32.96
N PHE A 1169 14.37 5.43 32.54
CA PHE A 1169 15.13 4.57 33.46
C PHE A 1169 16.53 4.28 32.93
N ASP A 1170 17.48 4.14 33.85
CA ASP A 1170 18.87 3.80 33.55
C ASP A 1170 19.14 2.34 33.98
N LEU A 1171 19.69 1.55 33.07
CA LEU A 1171 20.17 0.20 33.33
C LEU A 1171 21.63 0.23 33.77
N SER A 1172 21.84 0.18 35.09
CA SER A 1172 23.17 -0.10 35.64
C SER A 1172 23.32 -1.59 35.92
N THR A 1173 24.37 -2.21 35.37
CA THR A 1173 24.72 -3.59 35.70
C THR A 1173 25.22 -3.66 37.13
N SER A 1174 24.34 -3.91 38.11
CA SER A 1174 24.79 -4.38 39.42
C SER A 1174 25.19 -5.85 39.28
N ARG A 1175 26.50 -6.14 39.20
CA ARG A 1175 27.01 -7.51 39.42
C ARG A 1175 26.83 -7.87 40.90
N ASN A 1176 25.59 -8.02 41.34
CA ASN A 1176 25.30 -8.76 42.55
C ASN A 1176 25.33 -10.24 42.16
N TYR A 1177 26.47 -10.89 42.39
CA TYR A 1177 26.56 -12.35 42.38
C TYR A 1177 25.52 -12.91 43.36
N LEU A 1178 24.37 -13.35 42.86
CA LEU A 1178 23.48 -14.25 43.59
C LEU A 1178 24.12 -15.64 43.57
N TYR A 1179 25.16 -15.83 44.38
CA TYR A 1179 25.53 -17.18 44.83
C TYR A 1179 24.36 -17.70 45.67
N ARG A 1180 23.44 -18.45 45.05
CA ARG A 1180 22.88 -19.60 45.76
C ARG A 1180 23.91 -20.70 45.64
N THR A 1181 24.64 -20.95 46.71
CA THR A 1181 25.30 -22.24 46.90
C THR A 1181 24.20 -23.30 46.88
N GLU A 1182 24.02 -23.96 45.73
CA GLU A 1182 23.40 -25.28 45.71
C GLU A 1182 24.26 -26.18 46.59
N GLN A 1183 23.74 -26.55 47.76
CA GLN A 1183 24.26 -27.71 48.47
C GLN A 1183 23.88 -28.94 47.65
N GLN A 1184 24.89 -29.55 47.01
CA GLN A 1184 24.83 -30.90 46.44
C GLN A 1184 24.39 -31.94 47.47
#